data_AF-A0A932ZQI0-F1
#
_entry.id   AF-A0A932ZQI0-F1
#
_cell.length_a   1.000
_cell.length_b   1.000
_cell.length_c   1.000
_cell.angle_alpha   90.00
_cell.angle_beta   90.00
_cell.angle_gamma   90.00
#
_symmetry.space_group_name_H-M   'P 1'
#
loop_
_entity.id
_entity.type
_entity.pdbx_description
1 polymer ?
#
loop_
_entity_poly.entity_id
_entity_poly.type
_entity_poly.pdbx_seq_one_letter_code
_entity_poly.pdbx_strand_id
1 'polypeptide(L)'
;MSIFASSALFLGVGPSVYGGASLAAGVIEGADFLPGDAALLPDAFAGVDEGLRAELKDLVRGWRAATGTDREEIQREFAARIRAVPQDPWREAVAKISLHRLGEIPSRRYSRFLDESLERLIDHLEQGVSDRGLIVSPLGLRDLTEAFLERLLRRPHSGPVQQALVEKETVLIVQGKENFKRWQGRLSRLTGETIQDKEQAIFERDGIKIRLASIHELSRMEGPDLRGALARAGVVILDKEHHVRPIEDDPEDKDRSRFIRVLVEGGFLSPDFQIQKVEGQFLLGLTESVAEGAAGIYGGAKGLIFSEDLPSLLKQGLVIKPETRVYLPKPLATDKPVHEAWGELGLVERVEHLEETIVQLDRELSREEKIPRMAVYAGSREEAMALAARLQAEGRYRDRAALVISGDPEIEARRDLDWRDFVLGVRPIVIHVEALVEGVDEFQSDPLAAVIFAGVERAGGLRYALQSVGAHLGAQSAPLFVDLAGMFFRHPGLTAFDPSVYILEAGEIKRGSPLKSARPAGPRGGREVLKDTDVLTIDLFGEAAGENLGRYLRQLSPVPNAGAIAFGLGYSQELSEDLLAGRFVPNARLTVERLAEALGLDSRESGFLLHAWALDRLRYYETRHPMPQHLPDNEQALLKAARYMVIRRYGGMLGAVSGIKTETLRRYLEEGVSPENPGVRRNFFKALGNLVGKKYVERHLGRRILGDYFRPGRLDALDQTAPADLETLFDLVAGEKGQRPSEIIWQTRVQADGSLSNPSPLAVGEENQSRDYAKLRIGDLGGGRYAVTKARGTGAKNVVEGLRRAEGLKEVLTIRSDGWIGLRALRKDDLFTMETGDIEAMFQAVAKEKGQRPSEIIWQTLVQADGSLSNPSSLAVGEENQSTNYAKIQISDLGGGRYAVTKARGTRARNVVEGLRRSEGLKEVLTIRSDGWIGLRALHKDDLSTMETGDIEAMFQAAAEEKGQRPSEIIWQTLVQADGSLVNPSPLAVGEENKGYGYAKLRISDLGGGRYAVTKARGTGAKNVVEGLRRAEGLKEVLTIRADGWIGLRALRTDDLSTMEPSDIEAMFQTVAEEKGQRPSEIIWQMQVHADGSLVNPSPLAVGEKNQARNYAKLRISDLGGGRYAVTKAWGTGATKILAALKSSPLAQGPEAVLRIQ
;
A
#
# COMPACT_ATOMS: atom_id res chain seq x y z
N MET A 1 -30.77 -25.72 42.87
CA MET A 1 -31.85 -25.59 41.87
C MET A 1 -31.19 -25.71 40.50
N SER A 2 -31.50 -26.62 39.58
CA SER A 2 -32.30 -27.84 39.56
C SER A 2 -31.87 -28.64 38.32
N ILE A 3 -31.21 -29.77 38.55
CA ILE A 3 -31.30 -31.08 37.87
C ILE A 3 -31.45 -31.08 36.33
N PHE A 4 -30.40 -31.47 35.59
CA PHE A 4 -30.37 -32.73 34.82
C PHE A 4 -28.93 -33.05 34.39
N ALA A 5 -28.41 -34.15 34.94
CA ALA A 5 -27.16 -34.79 34.55
C ALA A 5 -27.45 -36.28 34.31
N SER A 6 -26.60 -36.88 33.49
CA SER A 6 -26.28 -38.31 33.44
C SER A 6 -27.15 -39.21 32.54
N SER A 7 -26.52 -39.75 31.48
CA SER A 7 -26.34 -41.20 31.29
C SER A 7 -25.51 -41.49 30.03
N ALA A 8 -24.18 -41.53 30.18
CA ALA A 8 -23.29 -42.17 29.21
C ALA A 8 -22.06 -42.73 29.94
N LEU A 9 -22.14 -43.99 30.41
CA LEU A 9 -21.00 -44.88 30.65
C LEU A 9 -21.47 -46.29 31.09
N PHE A 10 -20.75 -47.32 30.62
CA PHE A 10 -20.87 -48.78 30.87
C PHE A 10 -21.98 -49.50 30.08
N LEU A 11 -21.74 -50.44 29.14
CA LEU A 11 -20.83 -51.60 29.11
C LEU A 11 -20.56 -52.05 27.66
N GLY A 12 -19.35 -52.50 27.36
CA GLY A 12 -19.04 -53.17 26.09
C GLY A 12 -19.54 -54.61 26.09
N VAL A 13 -20.51 -54.91 25.23
CA VAL A 13 -20.78 -56.23 24.62
C VAL A 13 -21.41 -55.95 23.25
N GLY A 14 -20.84 -56.53 22.19
CA GLY A 14 -21.15 -56.15 20.80
C GLY A 14 -22.52 -56.60 20.28
N PRO A 15 -23.03 -56.00 19.18
CA PRO A 15 -24.09 -56.58 18.39
C PRO A 15 -23.58 -56.89 16.97
N SER A 16 -23.03 -58.09 16.78
CA SER A 16 -23.34 -58.83 15.56
C SER A 16 -24.77 -59.37 15.71
N VAL A 17 -25.55 -59.37 14.62
CA VAL A 17 -26.91 -59.95 14.54
C VAL A 17 -28.08 -59.08 15.07
N TYR A 18 -28.24 -57.79 14.73
CA TYR A 18 -29.49 -57.04 15.04
C TYR A 18 -29.83 -55.85 14.09
N GLY A 19 -29.71 -56.01 12.77
CA GLY A 19 -30.05 -54.93 11.80
C GLY A 19 -31.54 -54.56 11.73
N GLY A 20 -32.46 -55.50 12.02
CA GLY A 20 -33.91 -55.26 11.89
C GLY A 20 -34.62 -54.75 13.15
N ALA A 21 -34.11 -55.05 14.36
CA ALA A 21 -34.82 -54.75 15.60
C ALA A 21 -34.56 -53.33 16.13
N SER A 22 -33.40 -52.75 15.83
CA SER A 22 -33.04 -51.38 16.24
C SER A 22 -33.88 -50.33 15.50
N LEU A 23 -34.12 -50.55 14.20
CA LEU A 23 -35.00 -49.71 13.38
C LEU A 23 -36.46 -49.80 13.83
N ALA A 24 -36.93 -51.00 14.20
CA ALA A 24 -38.28 -51.19 14.73
C ALA A 24 -38.48 -50.54 16.12
N ALA A 25 -37.48 -50.62 17.01
CA ALA A 25 -37.56 -50.02 18.34
C ALA A 25 -37.57 -48.49 18.29
N GLY A 26 -36.75 -47.87 17.42
CA GLY A 26 -36.72 -46.42 17.23
C GLY A 26 -37.98 -45.84 16.58
N VAL A 27 -38.63 -46.60 15.68
CA VAL A 27 -39.91 -46.20 15.06
C VAL A 27 -41.08 -46.32 16.06
N ILE A 28 -41.04 -47.29 16.98
CA ILE A 28 -42.11 -47.51 17.97
C ILE A 28 -42.00 -46.53 19.15
N GLU A 29 -40.79 -46.14 19.56
CA GLU A 29 -40.58 -45.16 20.64
C GLU A 29 -40.87 -43.70 20.23
N GLY A 30 -40.95 -43.41 18.92
CA GLY A 30 -41.17 -42.05 18.40
C GLY A 30 -42.44 -41.80 17.57
N ALA A 31 -43.29 -42.80 17.34
CA ALA A 31 -44.48 -42.65 16.49
C ALA A 31 -45.78 -42.45 17.29
N ASP A 32 -46.46 -41.33 17.05
CA ASP A 32 -47.88 -41.17 17.39
C ASP A 32 -48.73 -42.07 16.49
N PHE A 33 -49.33 -43.14 17.04
CA PHE A 33 -50.29 -43.96 16.31
C PHE A 33 -51.59 -43.18 16.08
N LEU A 34 -52.00 -43.02 14.81
CA LEU A 34 -53.21 -42.29 14.44
C LEU A 34 -54.45 -43.20 14.48
N PRO A 35 -55.67 -42.65 14.64
CA PRO A 35 -56.90 -43.43 14.79
C PRO A 35 -57.20 -44.44 13.65
N GLY A 36 -56.70 -44.19 12.43
CA GLY A 36 -56.87 -45.07 11.26
C GLY A 36 -55.99 -46.33 11.26
N ASP A 37 -54.95 -46.38 12.08
CA ASP A 37 -53.95 -47.46 12.08
C ASP A 37 -54.51 -48.80 12.60
N ALA A 38 -55.61 -48.78 13.34
CA ALA A 38 -56.23 -49.99 13.86
C ALA A 38 -56.98 -50.83 12.82
N ALA A 39 -57.32 -50.23 11.66
CA ALA A 39 -58.00 -50.95 10.58
C ALA A 39 -57.05 -51.88 9.82
N LEU A 40 -55.73 -51.65 9.88
CA LEU A 40 -54.68 -52.40 9.15
C LEU A 40 -54.06 -53.55 9.98
N LEU A 41 -54.30 -53.55 11.30
CA LEU A 41 -53.80 -54.60 12.20
C LEU A 41 -54.37 -56.01 11.93
N PRO A 42 -55.65 -56.21 11.56
CA PRO A 42 -56.21 -57.55 11.37
C PRO A 42 -55.47 -58.39 10.31
N ASP A 43 -55.05 -57.77 9.20
CA ASP A 43 -54.38 -58.45 8.09
C ASP A 43 -52.90 -58.70 8.38
N ALA A 44 -52.24 -57.78 9.10
CA ALA A 44 -50.84 -57.92 9.51
C ALA A 44 -50.61 -59.06 10.53
N PHE A 45 -51.66 -59.47 11.26
CA PHE A 45 -51.57 -60.49 12.30
C PHE A 45 -52.03 -61.88 11.88
N ALA A 46 -52.29 -62.13 10.59
CA ALA A 46 -52.90 -63.37 10.10
C ALA A 46 -52.22 -64.69 10.56
N GLY A 47 -50.95 -64.65 11.01
CA GLY A 47 -50.21 -65.79 11.57
C GLY A 47 -49.92 -65.76 13.09
N VAL A 48 -50.49 -64.82 13.86
CA VAL A 48 -50.29 -64.71 15.32
C VAL A 48 -51.42 -65.40 16.09
N ASP A 49 -51.07 -66.10 17.18
CA ASP A 49 -51.98 -66.78 18.09
C ASP A 49 -53.17 -65.90 18.52
N GLU A 50 -54.36 -66.50 18.56
CA GLU A 50 -55.63 -65.78 18.72
C GLU A 50 -55.77 -65.15 20.12
N GLY A 51 -55.16 -65.76 21.15
CA GLY A 51 -55.12 -65.22 22.51
C GLY A 51 -54.27 -63.97 22.61
N LEU A 52 -53.06 -64.00 22.03
CA LEU A 52 -52.17 -62.84 21.98
C LEU A 52 -52.76 -61.71 21.13
N ARG A 53 -53.47 -62.05 20.04
CA ARG A 53 -54.18 -61.08 19.19
C ARG A 53 -55.30 -60.37 19.96
N ALA A 54 -56.02 -61.08 20.84
CA ALA A 54 -57.06 -60.49 21.68
C ALA A 54 -56.47 -59.56 22.75
N GLU A 55 -55.40 -59.97 23.43
CA GLU A 55 -54.72 -59.14 24.43
C GLU A 55 -54.13 -57.85 23.84
N LEU A 56 -53.49 -57.92 22.67
CA LEU A 56 -52.94 -56.73 22.00
C LEU A 56 -54.04 -55.77 21.56
N LYS A 57 -55.21 -56.27 21.15
CA LYS A 57 -56.37 -55.42 20.83
C LYS A 57 -56.91 -54.68 22.06
N ASP A 58 -56.92 -55.34 23.22
CA ASP A 58 -57.38 -54.70 24.46
C ASP A 58 -56.37 -53.70 25.02
N LEU A 59 -55.06 -53.94 24.90
CA LEU A 59 -54.01 -52.96 25.20
C LEU A 59 -54.12 -51.71 24.31
N VAL A 60 -54.37 -51.87 23.02
CA VAL A 60 -54.57 -50.75 22.09
C VAL A 60 -55.86 -49.97 22.40
N ARG A 61 -56.93 -50.65 22.86
CA ARG A 61 -58.13 -49.97 23.37
C ARG A 61 -57.84 -49.19 24.65
N GLY A 62 -57.12 -49.78 25.60
CA GLY A 62 -56.70 -49.11 26.83
C GLY A 62 -55.86 -47.87 26.54
N TRP A 63 -54.91 -47.97 25.61
CA TRP A 63 -54.06 -46.86 25.18
C TRP A 63 -54.86 -45.70 24.56
N ARG A 64 -55.92 -46.01 23.80
CA ARG A 64 -56.82 -44.99 23.20
C ARG A 64 -57.67 -44.25 24.23
N ALA A 65 -57.96 -44.86 25.37
CA ALA A 65 -58.77 -44.26 26.43
C ALA A 65 -57.93 -43.48 27.46
N ALA A 66 -56.62 -43.69 27.51
CA ALA A 66 -55.72 -43.08 28.49
C ALA A 66 -55.16 -41.71 28.04
N THR A 67 -54.94 -40.80 29.01
CA THR A 67 -54.30 -39.49 28.78
C THR A 67 -53.19 -39.27 29.80
N GLY A 68 -52.11 -38.58 29.40
CA GLY A 68 -50.97 -38.31 30.29
C GLY A 68 -50.13 -39.55 30.61
N THR A 69 -49.71 -39.69 31.87
CA THR A 69 -48.77 -40.72 32.34
C THR A 69 -49.27 -42.15 32.18
N ASP A 70 -50.59 -42.39 32.24
CA ASP A 70 -51.19 -43.71 32.02
C ASP A 70 -50.96 -44.21 30.58
N ARG A 71 -50.85 -43.29 29.63
CA ARG A 71 -50.60 -43.62 28.22
C ARG A 71 -49.17 -44.12 28.00
N GLU A 72 -48.19 -43.55 28.69
CA GLU A 72 -46.79 -43.98 28.66
C GLU A 72 -46.59 -45.34 29.34
N GLU A 73 -47.35 -45.62 30.39
CA GLU A 73 -47.30 -46.91 31.10
C GLU A 73 -47.91 -48.03 30.25
N ILE A 74 -49.07 -47.78 29.61
CA ILE A 74 -49.65 -48.71 28.64
C ILE A 74 -48.73 -48.91 27.43
N GLN A 75 -48.03 -47.86 26.99
CA GLN A 75 -47.07 -47.95 25.89
C GLN A 75 -45.83 -48.77 26.27
N ARG A 76 -45.35 -48.65 27.51
CA ARG A 76 -44.30 -49.51 28.07
C ARG A 76 -44.75 -50.96 28.21
N GLU A 77 -45.97 -51.20 28.67
CA GLU A 77 -46.53 -52.54 28.78
C GLU A 77 -46.73 -53.19 27.40
N PHE A 78 -47.23 -52.43 26.42
CA PHE A 78 -47.35 -52.87 25.03
C PHE A 78 -45.98 -53.23 24.43
N ALA A 79 -44.96 -52.39 24.65
CA ALA A 79 -43.60 -52.65 24.21
C ALA A 79 -42.99 -53.89 24.90
N ALA A 80 -43.24 -54.08 26.20
CA ALA A 80 -42.77 -55.24 26.95
C ALA A 80 -43.40 -56.55 26.46
N ARG A 81 -44.72 -56.55 26.17
CA ARG A 81 -45.42 -57.72 25.65
C ARG A 81 -45.03 -58.04 24.21
N ILE A 82 -44.78 -57.03 23.37
CA ILE A 82 -44.24 -57.24 22.01
C ILE A 82 -42.86 -57.89 22.06
N ARG A 83 -42.00 -57.52 23.04
CA ARG A 83 -40.69 -58.14 23.23
C ARG A 83 -40.75 -59.63 23.61
N ALA A 84 -41.89 -60.12 24.09
CA ALA A 84 -42.07 -61.52 24.48
C ALA A 84 -42.51 -62.44 23.31
N VAL A 85 -42.79 -61.90 22.11
CA VAL A 85 -43.25 -62.68 20.94
C VAL A 85 -42.05 -63.20 20.12
N PRO A 86 -42.04 -64.48 19.67
CA PRO A 86 -40.95 -65.04 18.87
C PRO A 86 -40.70 -64.28 17.55
N GLN A 87 -39.42 -64.09 17.20
CA GLN A 87 -38.96 -63.03 16.27
C GLN A 87 -39.26 -63.24 14.77
N ASP A 88 -39.58 -64.45 14.30
CA ASP A 88 -39.54 -64.75 12.85
C ASP A 88 -40.73 -64.20 12.03
N PRO A 89 -42.00 -64.37 12.42
CA PRO A 89 -43.14 -63.83 11.66
C PRO A 89 -43.20 -62.29 11.72
N TRP A 90 -42.63 -61.70 12.77
CA TRP A 90 -42.73 -60.28 13.06
C TRP A 90 -41.75 -59.44 12.24
N ARG A 91 -40.56 -59.98 11.90
CA ARG A 91 -39.59 -59.29 11.04
C ARG A 91 -40.15 -59.01 9.65
N GLU A 92 -40.92 -59.93 9.08
CA GLU A 92 -41.46 -59.77 7.73
C GLU A 92 -42.64 -58.78 7.68
N ALA A 93 -43.53 -58.83 8.68
CA ALA A 93 -44.65 -57.90 8.80
C ALA A 93 -44.19 -56.47 9.13
N VAL A 94 -43.25 -56.30 10.06
CA VAL A 94 -42.69 -54.99 10.42
C VAL A 94 -41.87 -54.40 9.28
N ALA A 95 -41.12 -55.21 8.50
CA ALA A 95 -40.41 -54.73 7.33
C ALA A 95 -41.36 -54.21 6.23
N LYS A 96 -42.47 -54.91 5.96
CA LYS A 96 -43.48 -54.49 4.98
C LYS A 96 -44.22 -53.22 5.41
N ILE A 97 -44.62 -53.11 6.68
CA ILE A 97 -45.29 -51.91 7.22
C ILE A 97 -44.33 -50.70 7.26
N SER A 98 -43.07 -50.93 7.62
CA SER A 98 -42.06 -49.86 7.67
C SER A 98 -41.72 -49.33 6.28
N LEU A 99 -41.54 -50.20 5.28
CA LEU A 99 -41.28 -49.77 3.89
C LEU A 99 -42.45 -49.01 3.28
N HIS A 100 -43.69 -49.43 3.54
CA HIS A 100 -44.87 -48.75 3.02
C HIS A 100 -45.06 -47.36 3.67
N ARG A 101 -44.86 -47.24 4.99
CA ARG A 101 -44.92 -45.96 5.72
C ARG A 101 -43.76 -45.01 5.38
N LEU A 102 -42.56 -45.55 5.13
CA LEU A 102 -41.39 -44.76 4.75
C LEU A 102 -41.56 -44.06 3.39
N GLY A 103 -42.42 -44.54 2.49
CA GLY A 103 -42.74 -43.86 1.21
C GLY A 103 -43.93 -42.89 1.28
N GLU A 104 -44.91 -43.12 2.15
CA GLU A 104 -46.13 -42.28 2.23
C GLU A 104 -45.94 -40.95 2.97
N ILE A 105 -45.09 -40.91 4.00
CA ILE A 105 -44.86 -39.69 4.78
C ILE A 105 -44.05 -38.66 3.98
N PRO A 106 -42.91 -39.03 3.33
CA PRO A 106 -42.18 -38.09 2.49
C PRO A 106 -42.99 -37.63 1.29
N SER A 107 -43.80 -38.49 0.65
CA SER A 107 -44.63 -38.09 -0.48
C SER A 107 -45.71 -37.06 -0.12
N ARG A 108 -46.37 -37.18 1.05
CA ARG A 108 -47.31 -36.14 1.53
C ARG A 108 -46.62 -34.83 1.89
N ARG A 109 -45.46 -34.89 2.54
CA ARG A 109 -44.67 -33.69 2.87
C ARG A 109 -44.13 -33.01 1.62
N TYR A 110 -43.65 -33.79 0.66
CA TYR A 110 -43.18 -33.32 -0.65
C TYR A 110 -44.30 -32.65 -1.44
N SER A 111 -45.50 -33.24 -1.48
CA SER A 111 -46.67 -32.60 -2.10
C SER A 111 -47.00 -31.26 -1.47
N ARG A 112 -47.01 -31.17 -0.12
CA ARG A 112 -47.24 -29.91 0.58
C ARG A 112 -46.14 -28.88 0.31
N PHE A 113 -44.89 -29.33 0.26
CA PHE A 113 -43.75 -28.49 -0.08
C PHE A 113 -43.87 -27.92 -1.51
N LEU A 114 -44.31 -28.74 -2.48
CA LEU A 114 -44.60 -28.28 -3.84
C LEU A 114 -45.69 -27.22 -3.85
N ASP A 115 -46.79 -27.41 -3.10
CA ASP A 115 -47.86 -26.42 -3.00
C ASP A 115 -47.38 -25.09 -2.40
N GLU A 116 -46.61 -25.14 -1.31
CA GLU A 116 -46.05 -23.94 -0.65
C GLU A 116 -45.05 -23.21 -1.57
N SER A 117 -44.22 -23.96 -2.30
CA SER A 117 -43.27 -23.43 -3.29
C SER A 117 -43.98 -22.78 -4.48
N LEU A 118 -45.07 -23.39 -4.92
CA LEU A 118 -45.89 -22.92 -6.01
C LEU A 118 -46.60 -21.60 -5.66
N GLU A 119 -47.18 -21.49 -4.46
CA GLU A 119 -47.79 -20.22 -4.03
C GLU A 119 -46.75 -19.10 -3.92
N ARG A 120 -45.50 -19.37 -3.46
CA ARG A 120 -44.42 -18.37 -3.49
C ARG A 120 -44.05 -17.89 -4.89
N LEU A 121 -44.01 -18.81 -5.86
CA LEU A 121 -43.77 -18.47 -7.27
C LEU A 121 -44.90 -17.59 -7.81
N ILE A 122 -46.15 -17.92 -7.50
CA ILE A 122 -47.32 -17.14 -7.93
C ILE A 122 -47.32 -15.75 -7.26
N ASP A 123 -47.06 -15.67 -5.97
CA ASP A 123 -46.96 -14.40 -5.25
C ASP A 123 -45.87 -13.50 -5.85
N HIS A 124 -44.70 -14.07 -6.18
CA HIS A 124 -43.60 -13.33 -6.81
C HIS A 124 -43.98 -12.78 -8.19
N LEU A 125 -44.71 -13.57 -8.97
CA LEU A 125 -45.27 -13.15 -10.25
C LEU A 125 -46.28 -12.02 -10.06
N GLU A 126 -47.25 -12.17 -9.15
CA GLU A 126 -48.34 -11.20 -8.95
C GLU A 126 -47.87 -9.87 -8.35
N GLN A 127 -46.87 -9.89 -7.47
CA GLN A 127 -46.32 -8.68 -6.86
C GLN A 127 -45.50 -7.82 -7.82
N GLY A 128 -45.09 -8.36 -8.97
CA GLY A 128 -44.30 -7.62 -9.98
C GLY A 128 -42.95 -7.11 -9.45
N VAL A 129 -42.41 -7.76 -8.40
CA VAL A 129 -41.14 -7.37 -7.73
C VAL A 129 -39.97 -7.45 -8.71
N SER A 130 -40.05 -8.37 -9.67
CA SER A 130 -39.02 -8.66 -10.65
C SER A 130 -39.66 -9.19 -11.95
N ASP A 131 -39.05 -8.89 -13.09
CA ASP A 131 -39.37 -9.42 -14.42
C ASP A 131 -38.76 -10.83 -14.66
N ARG A 132 -38.20 -11.41 -13.61
CA ARG A 132 -37.45 -12.66 -13.64
C ARG A 132 -37.51 -13.38 -12.29
N GLY A 133 -37.36 -14.69 -12.34
CA GLY A 133 -37.40 -15.60 -11.21
C GLY A 133 -36.48 -16.79 -11.43
N LEU A 134 -35.81 -17.26 -10.38
CA LEU A 134 -35.00 -18.46 -10.38
C LEU A 134 -35.41 -19.35 -9.22
N ILE A 135 -35.55 -20.64 -9.52
CA ILE A 135 -35.79 -21.68 -8.54
C ILE A 135 -34.65 -22.70 -8.63
N VAL A 136 -34.13 -23.08 -7.47
CA VAL A 136 -33.03 -24.04 -7.34
C VAL A 136 -33.45 -25.21 -6.47
N SER A 137 -33.39 -26.43 -6.98
CA SER A 137 -33.65 -27.64 -6.17
C SER A 137 -32.89 -28.87 -6.69
N PRO A 138 -32.14 -29.59 -5.84
CA PRO A 138 -31.33 -30.73 -6.25
C PRO A 138 -32.14 -31.99 -6.65
N LEU A 139 -33.45 -32.02 -6.39
CA LEU A 139 -34.33 -33.16 -6.73
C LEU A 139 -34.86 -33.12 -8.17
N GLY A 140 -34.36 -32.18 -8.98
CA GLY A 140 -35.01 -31.81 -10.23
C GLY A 140 -36.25 -30.96 -9.97
N LEU A 141 -36.57 -30.09 -10.91
CA LEU A 141 -37.69 -29.14 -10.78
C LEU A 141 -38.89 -29.49 -11.63
N ARG A 142 -38.88 -30.63 -12.31
CA ARG A 142 -39.92 -30.99 -13.27
C ARG A 142 -41.30 -31.13 -12.63
N ASP A 143 -41.40 -31.71 -11.45
CA ASP A 143 -42.69 -31.86 -10.76
C ASP A 143 -43.23 -30.50 -10.30
N LEU A 144 -42.34 -29.57 -9.93
CA LEU A 144 -42.73 -28.18 -9.64
C LEU A 144 -43.16 -27.45 -10.91
N THR A 145 -42.45 -27.63 -12.02
CA THR A 145 -42.84 -27.06 -13.32
C THR A 145 -44.17 -27.62 -13.80
N GLU A 146 -44.39 -28.93 -13.66
CA GLU A 146 -45.64 -29.58 -14.01
C GLU A 146 -46.78 -29.07 -13.13
N ALA A 147 -46.58 -28.98 -11.81
CA ALA A 147 -47.56 -28.40 -10.89
C ALA A 147 -47.85 -26.92 -11.21
N PHE A 148 -46.83 -26.14 -11.58
CA PHE A 148 -46.99 -24.75 -12.00
C PHE A 148 -47.81 -24.63 -13.27
N LEU A 149 -47.46 -25.37 -14.32
CA LEU A 149 -48.22 -25.38 -15.57
C LEU A 149 -49.65 -25.89 -15.36
N GLU A 150 -49.84 -26.95 -14.56
CA GLU A 150 -51.16 -27.46 -14.21
C GLU A 150 -52.00 -26.42 -13.46
N ARG A 151 -51.39 -25.68 -12.53
CA ARG A 151 -52.06 -24.61 -11.78
C ARG A 151 -52.43 -23.44 -12.68
N LEU A 152 -51.55 -23.06 -13.61
CA LEU A 152 -51.84 -22.06 -14.64
C LEU A 152 -53.06 -22.48 -15.47
N LEU A 153 -53.14 -23.76 -15.86
CA LEU A 153 -54.26 -24.31 -16.64
C LEU A 153 -55.57 -24.45 -15.85
N ARG A 154 -55.54 -24.47 -14.50
CA ARG A 154 -56.71 -24.77 -13.66
C ARG A 154 -57.30 -23.58 -12.87
N ARG A 155 -56.56 -22.50 -12.61
CA ARG A 155 -57.05 -21.37 -11.79
C ARG A 155 -57.94 -20.42 -12.64
N PRO A 156 -59.12 -19.99 -12.14
CA PRO A 156 -59.88 -18.91 -12.77
C PRO A 156 -59.09 -17.59 -12.70
N HIS A 157 -59.02 -16.88 -13.83
CA HIS A 157 -58.13 -15.74 -14.04
C HIS A 157 -58.50 -14.52 -13.17
N SER A 158 -57.62 -14.12 -12.24
CA SER A 158 -57.74 -12.85 -11.53
C SER A 158 -56.36 -12.29 -11.20
N GLY A 159 -55.87 -11.35 -12.01
CA GLY A 159 -54.61 -10.64 -11.77
C GLY A 159 -53.95 -10.15 -13.06
N PRO A 160 -53.17 -9.05 -13.05
CA PRO A 160 -52.55 -8.49 -14.26
C PRO A 160 -51.60 -9.47 -14.98
N VAL A 161 -50.86 -10.28 -14.21
CA VAL A 161 -49.92 -11.27 -14.77
C VAL A 161 -50.63 -12.50 -15.32
N GLN A 162 -51.72 -12.95 -14.67
CA GLN A 162 -52.57 -14.03 -15.20
C GLN A 162 -53.32 -13.59 -16.47
N GLN A 163 -53.71 -12.32 -16.56
CA GLN A 163 -54.34 -11.77 -17.76
C GLN A 163 -53.34 -11.67 -18.92
N ALA A 164 -52.11 -11.22 -18.66
CA ALA A 164 -51.02 -11.25 -19.64
C ALA A 164 -50.66 -12.67 -20.12
N LEU A 165 -50.81 -13.68 -19.26
CA LEU A 165 -50.59 -15.10 -19.57
C LEU A 165 -51.68 -15.72 -20.44
N VAL A 166 -52.90 -15.20 -20.41
CA VAL A 166 -53.98 -15.60 -21.35
C VAL A 166 -53.82 -14.90 -22.69
N GLU A 167 -53.33 -13.66 -22.69
CA GLU A 167 -53.13 -12.86 -23.91
C GLU A 167 -51.84 -13.23 -24.68
N LYS A 168 -50.88 -13.90 -24.03
CA LYS A 168 -49.57 -14.28 -24.60
C LYS A 168 -49.27 -15.78 -24.44
N GLU A 169 -48.25 -16.28 -25.14
CA GLU A 169 -47.82 -17.69 -25.04
C GLU A 169 -46.91 -17.93 -23.81
N THR A 170 -46.99 -19.10 -23.19
CA THR A 170 -45.94 -19.60 -22.30
C THR A 170 -44.96 -20.44 -23.11
N VAL A 171 -43.67 -20.09 -23.12
CA VAL A 171 -42.65 -20.82 -23.87
C VAL A 171 -41.78 -21.62 -22.89
N LEU A 172 -41.87 -22.96 -22.96
CA LEU A 172 -41.02 -23.87 -22.21
C LEU A 172 -39.83 -24.29 -23.07
N ILE A 173 -38.64 -23.83 -22.71
CA ILE A 173 -37.39 -24.13 -23.40
C ILE A 173 -36.67 -25.24 -22.65
N VAL A 174 -36.34 -26.32 -23.38
CA VAL A 174 -35.70 -27.52 -22.82
C VAL A 174 -34.41 -27.87 -23.55
N GLN A 175 -33.51 -28.57 -22.85
CA GLN A 175 -32.25 -29.06 -23.41
C GLN A 175 -32.34 -30.53 -23.83
N GLY A 176 -31.79 -30.84 -25.01
CA GLY A 176 -31.71 -32.21 -25.50
C GLY A 176 -33.03 -32.76 -26.05
N LYS A 177 -32.92 -33.73 -26.96
CA LYS A 177 -34.07 -34.37 -27.62
C LYS A 177 -34.93 -35.20 -26.65
N GLU A 178 -34.31 -35.75 -25.61
CA GLU A 178 -34.99 -36.62 -24.64
C GLU A 178 -35.90 -35.83 -23.70
N ASN A 179 -35.41 -34.73 -23.11
CA ASN A 179 -36.25 -33.85 -22.29
C ASN A 179 -37.40 -33.28 -23.10
N PHE A 180 -37.17 -32.94 -24.37
CA PHE A 180 -38.24 -32.52 -25.28
C PHE A 180 -39.32 -33.59 -25.42
N LYS A 181 -38.98 -34.84 -25.77
CA LYS A 181 -39.97 -35.93 -25.87
C LYS A 181 -40.71 -36.17 -24.54
N ARG A 182 -40.01 -36.08 -23.40
CA ARG A 182 -40.62 -36.26 -22.08
C ARG A 182 -41.62 -35.15 -21.75
N TRP A 183 -41.24 -33.89 -21.94
CA TRP A 183 -42.13 -32.75 -21.77
C TRP A 183 -43.31 -32.78 -22.73
N GLN A 184 -43.09 -33.23 -23.97
CA GLN A 184 -44.17 -33.43 -24.94
C GLN A 184 -45.22 -34.43 -24.40
N GLY A 185 -44.77 -35.56 -23.84
CA GLY A 185 -45.66 -36.54 -23.20
C GLY A 185 -46.37 -36.00 -21.95
N ARG A 186 -45.67 -35.25 -21.10
CA ARG A 186 -46.27 -34.63 -19.89
C ARG A 186 -47.33 -33.57 -20.26
N LEU A 187 -46.99 -32.65 -21.16
CA LEU A 187 -47.92 -31.61 -21.63
C LEU A 187 -49.15 -32.23 -22.30
N SER A 188 -48.97 -33.30 -23.09
CA SER A 188 -50.10 -34.04 -23.68
C SER A 188 -51.07 -34.58 -22.62
N ARG A 189 -50.56 -35.05 -21.47
CA ARG A 189 -51.39 -35.50 -20.34
C ARG A 189 -52.07 -34.34 -19.61
N LEU A 190 -51.39 -33.20 -19.46
CA LEU A 190 -51.91 -32.01 -18.78
C LEU A 190 -53.02 -31.31 -19.57
N THR A 191 -52.85 -31.17 -20.89
CA THR A 191 -53.84 -30.52 -21.75
C THR A 191 -54.88 -31.47 -22.30
N GLY A 192 -54.58 -32.78 -22.37
CA GLY A 192 -55.41 -33.78 -23.02
C GLY A 192 -55.27 -33.79 -24.56
N GLU A 193 -54.36 -32.98 -25.10
CA GLU A 193 -54.08 -32.91 -26.53
C GLU A 193 -52.95 -33.86 -26.92
N THR A 194 -52.98 -34.42 -28.13
CA THR A 194 -51.88 -35.24 -28.67
C THR A 194 -51.38 -34.59 -29.94
N ILE A 195 -50.18 -33.99 -29.89
CA ILE A 195 -49.60 -33.29 -31.04
C ILE A 195 -48.97 -34.32 -32.00
N GLN A 196 -49.41 -34.29 -33.27
CA GLN A 196 -48.87 -35.15 -34.34
C GLN A 196 -47.68 -34.52 -35.08
N ASP A 197 -47.56 -33.19 -35.05
CA ASP A 197 -46.52 -32.44 -35.78
C ASP A 197 -45.36 -32.02 -34.86
N LYS A 198 -44.13 -32.35 -35.26
CA LYS A 198 -42.92 -32.08 -34.47
C LYS A 198 -42.46 -30.62 -34.58
N GLU A 199 -42.90 -29.87 -35.59
CA GLU A 199 -42.42 -28.51 -35.85
C GLU A 199 -43.22 -27.42 -35.11
N GLN A 200 -44.38 -27.76 -34.52
CA GLN A 200 -45.20 -26.84 -33.73
C GLN A 200 -45.74 -27.54 -32.48
N ALA A 201 -44.88 -27.78 -31.49
CA ALA A 201 -45.27 -28.37 -30.20
C ALA A 201 -45.99 -27.35 -29.29
N ILE A 202 -47.13 -26.83 -29.76
CA ILE A 202 -48.00 -25.90 -29.03
C ILE A 202 -49.18 -26.68 -28.45
N PHE A 203 -49.35 -26.60 -27.14
CA PHE A 203 -50.43 -27.22 -26.38
C PHE A 203 -51.37 -26.14 -25.86
N GLU A 204 -52.68 -26.32 -26.02
CA GLU A 204 -53.69 -25.35 -25.60
C GLU A 204 -54.72 -25.99 -24.69
N ARG A 205 -55.10 -25.27 -23.62
CA ARG A 205 -56.24 -25.62 -22.79
C ARG A 205 -56.78 -24.37 -22.12
N ASP A 206 -58.10 -24.21 -22.14
CA ASP A 206 -58.80 -23.09 -21.50
C ASP A 206 -58.25 -21.70 -21.89
N GLY A 207 -57.81 -21.54 -23.15
CA GLY A 207 -57.28 -20.30 -23.71
C GLY A 207 -55.79 -20.02 -23.42
N ILE A 208 -55.13 -20.86 -22.63
CA ILE A 208 -53.70 -20.74 -22.32
C ILE A 208 -52.89 -21.61 -23.31
N LYS A 209 -51.90 -20.99 -23.96
CA LYS A 209 -51.02 -21.65 -24.94
C LYS A 209 -49.65 -21.90 -24.36
N ILE A 210 -49.19 -23.15 -24.40
CA ILE A 210 -47.86 -23.58 -23.97
C ILE A 210 -47.09 -24.08 -25.18
N ARG A 211 -46.05 -23.35 -25.59
CA ARG A 211 -45.11 -23.76 -26.65
C ARG A 211 -43.93 -24.50 -26.02
N LEU A 212 -43.74 -25.75 -26.38
CA LEU A 212 -42.53 -26.51 -26.07
C LEU A 212 -41.50 -26.29 -27.19
N ALA A 213 -40.30 -25.82 -26.84
CA ALA A 213 -39.22 -25.58 -27.79
C ALA A 213 -37.91 -26.19 -27.29
N SER A 214 -37.12 -26.75 -28.20
CA SER A 214 -35.75 -27.16 -27.86
C SER A 214 -34.78 -26.00 -28.06
N ILE A 215 -33.76 -25.87 -27.21
CA ILE A 215 -32.75 -24.82 -27.39
C ILE A 215 -32.02 -24.94 -28.74
N HIS A 216 -31.82 -26.18 -29.21
CA HIS A 216 -31.19 -26.45 -30.49
C HIS A 216 -31.99 -25.88 -31.67
N GLU A 217 -33.32 -25.99 -31.61
CA GLU A 217 -34.22 -25.44 -32.62
C GLU A 217 -34.21 -23.91 -32.62
N LEU A 218 -34.41 -23.29 -31.45
CA LEU A 218 -34.39 -21.84 -31.31
C LEU A 218 -33.05 -21.24 -31.74
N SER A 219 -31.96 -21.91 -31.41
CA SER A 219 -30.62 -21.48 -31.81
C SER A 219 -30.35 -21.60 -33.31
N ARG A 220 -31.20 -22.26 -34.11
CA ARG A 220 -31.05 -22.31 -35.58
C ARG A 220 -31.89 -21.26 -36.29
N MET A 221 -32.81 -20.61 -35.60
CA MET A 221 -33.62 -19.54 -36.15
C MET A 221 -32.74 -18.32 -36.46
N GLU A 222 -33.10 -17.57 -37.51
CA GLU A 222 -32.48 -16.28 -37.78
C GLU A 222 -32.97 -15.23 -36.77
N GLY A 223 -32.15 -14.21 -36.50
CA GLY A 223 -32.43 -13.20 -35.47
C GLY A 223 -33.83 -12.59 -35.50
N PRO A 224 -34.39 -12.20 -36.67
CA PRO A 224 -35.76 -11.67 -36.75
C PRO A 224 -36.84 -12.69 -36.36
N ASP A 225 -36.70 -13.94 -36.80
CA ASP A 225 -37.66 -15.02 -36.52
C ASP A 225 -37.60 -15.43 -35.05
N LEU A 226 -36.39 -15.50 -34.49
CA LEU A 226 -36.16 -15.77 -33.08
C LEU A 226 -36.77 -14.68 -32.18
N ARG A 227 -36.58 -13.40 -32.52
CA ARG A 227 -37.26 -12.29 -31.83
C ARG A 227 -38.76 -12.38 -31.96
N GLY A 228 -39.28 -12.69 -33.14
CA GLY A 228 -40.71 -12.88 -33.37
C GLY A 228 -41.30 -14.03 -32.54
N ALA A 229 -40.55 -15.13 -32.38
CA ALA A 229 -40.95 -16.27 -31.58
C ALA A 229 -41.01 -15.94 -30.08
N LEU A 230 -40.01 -15.25 -29.55
CA LEU A 230 -39.94 -14.92 -28.13
C LEU A 230 -40.75 -13.67 -27.75
N ALA A 231 -40.98 -12.71 -28.66
CA ALA A 231 -41.80 -11.53 -28.39
C ALA A 231 -43.28 -11.87 -28.10
N ARG A 232 -43.77 -13.00 -28.61
CA ARG A 232 -45.12 -13.52 -28.31
C ARG A 232 -45.22 -14.18 -26.94
N ALA A 233 -44.10 -14.43 -26.26
CA ALA A 233 -44.09 -15.06 -24.95
C ALA A 233 -44.47 -14.06 -23.86
N GLY A 234 -45.39 -14.43 -22.97
CA GLY A 234 -45.65 -13.75 -21.70
C GLY A 234 -44.78 -14.31 -20.59
N VAL A 235 -44.56 -15.63 -20.58
CA VAL A 235 -43.63 -16.30 -19.67
C VAL A 235 -42.69 -17.19 -20.48
N VAL A 236 -41.40 -17.09 -20.21
CA VAL A 236 -40.37 -18.00 -20.73
C VAL A 236 -39.86 -18.83 -19.56
N ILE A 237 -40.00 -20.16 -19.65
CA ILE A 237 -39.50 -21.10 -18.65
C ILE A 237 -38.28 -21.80 -19.23
N LEU A 238 -37.16 -21.76 -18.51
CA LEU A 238 -35.93 -22.43 -18.87
C LEU A 238 -35.72 -23.64 -17.95
N ASP A 239 -35.85 -24.86 -18.48
CA ASP A 239 -35.55 -26.10 -17.74
C ASP A 239 -34.06 -26.43 -17.81
N LYS A 240 -33.51 -26.95 -16.70
CA LYS A 240 -32.07 -27.25 -16.50
C LYS A 240 -31.16 -26.08 -16.85
N GLU A 241 -31.43 -24.95 -16.21
CA GLU A 241 -30.82 -23.67 -16.59
C GLU A 241 -29.33 -23.50 -16.22
N HIS A 242 -28.76 -24.42 -15.45
CA HIS A 242 -27.36 -24.36 -15.01
C HIS A 242 -26.29 -24.44 -16.12
N HIS A 243 -26.69 -24.52 -17.38
CA HIS A 243 -25.80 -24.44 -18.53
C HIS A 243 -25.60 -23.01 -19.07
N VAL A 244 -26.28 -22.01 -18.51
CA VAL A 244 -26.08 -20.60 -18.91
C VAL A 244 -24.96 -19.97 -18.08
N ARG A 245 -23.80 -19.68 -18.71
CA ARG A 245 -22.64 -18.99 -18.09
C ARG A 245 -22.12 -17.84 -18.98
N PRO A 246 -21.60 -16.72 -18.43
CA PRO A 246 -20.94 -15.66 -19.20
C PRO A 246 -19.74 -16.21 -19.98
N ILE A 247 -19.41 -15.66 -21.14
CA ILE A 247 -18.55 -16.27 -22.20
C ILE A 247 -17.07 -16.52 -21.79
N GLU A 248 -16.59 -16.01 -20.65
CA GLU A 248 -15.16 -15.81 -20.40
C GLU A 248 -14.30 -17.09 -20.21
N ASP A 249 -14.88 -18.25 -19.83
CA ASP A 249 -14.05 -19.39 -19.40
C ASP A 249 -13.85 -20.54 -20.41
N ASP A 250 -14.66 -20.64 -21.47
CA ASP A 250 -14.43 -21.67 -22.52
C ASP A 250 -15.25 -21.38 -23.80
N PRO A 251 -14.61 -20.96 -24.91
CA PRO A 251 -15.27 -20.71 -26.20
C PRO A 251 -15.70 -21.96 -26.97
N GLU A 252 -15.30 -23.17 -26.54
CA GLU A 252 -15.62 -24.42 -27.26
C GLU A 252 -16.96 -25.07 -26.85
N ASP A 253 -17.60 -24.59 -25.76
CA ASP A 253 -18.91 -25.08 -25.33
C ASP A 253 -20.04 -24.57 -26.26
N LYS A 254 -20.41 -25.42 -27.21
CA LYS A 254 -21.41 -25.14 -28.25
C LYS A 254 -22.83 -24.98 -27.70
N ASP A 255 -23.18 -25.60 -26.59
CA ASP A 255 -24.52 -25.48 -25.99
C ASP A 255 -24.65 -24.22 -25.13
N ARG A 256 -23.58 -23.83 -24.44
CA ARG A 256 -23.45 -22.54 -23.73
C ARG A 256 -23.64 -21.33 -24.66
N SER A 257 -23.02 -21.36 -25.84
CA SER A 257 -23.15 -20.30 -26.85
C SER A 257 -24.58 -20.19 -27.40
N ARG A 258 -25.36 -21.29 -27.40
CA ARG A 258 -26.73 -21.32 -27.93
C ARG A 258 -27.74 -20.66 -27.00
N PHE A 259 -27.63 -20.84 -25.67
CA PHE A 259 -28.54 -20.20 -24.70
C PHE A 259 -28.41 -18.69 -24.70
N ILE A 260 -27.17 -18.20 -24.58
CA ILE A 260 -26.90 -16.76 -24.58
C ILE A 260 -27.37 -16.17 -25.91
N ARG A 261 -27.08 -16.83 -27.02
CA ARG A 261 -27.56 -16.40 -28.33
C ARG A 261 -29.08 -16.32 -28.38
N VAL A 262 -29.81 -17.34 -27.93
CA VAL A 262 -31.28 -17.36 -27.94
C VAL A 262 -31.86 -16.21 -27.11
N LEU A 263 -31.32 -15.96 -25.91
CA LEU A 263 -31.81 -14.90 -25.03
C LEU A 263 -31.38 -13.50 -25.48
N VAL A 264 -30.17 -13.32 -26.00
CA VAL A 264 -29.63 -12.02 -26.44
C VAL A 264 -30.13 -11.64 -27.84
N GLU A 265 -29.98 -12.52 -28.84
CA GLU A 265 -30.48 -12.26 -30.18
C GLU A 265 -32.00 -12.22 -30.24
N GLY A 266 -32.67 -13.02 -29.39
CA GLY A 266 -34.11 -13.01 -29.19
C GLY A 266 -34.65 -11.78 -28.44
N GLY A 267 -33.77 -10.90 -27.95
CA GLY A 267 -34.13 -9.59 -27.39
C GLY A 267 -34.60 -9.61 -25.93
N PHE A 268 -34.41 -10.72 -25.19
CA PHE A 268 -34.71 -10.80 -23.76
C PHE A 268 -33.56 -10.25 -22.90
N LEU A 269 -32.31 -10.47 -23.32
CA LEU A 269 -31.11 -9.98 -22.66
C LEU A 269 -30.32 -9.03 -23.58
N SER A 270 -29.61 -8.07 -23.00
CA SER A 270 -28.59 -7.27 -23.68
C SER A 270 -27.30 -8.09 -23.83
N PRO A 271 -26.38 -7.65 -24.71
CA PRO A 271 -25.04 -8.25 -24.80
C PRO A 271 -24.26 -8.25 -23.48
N ASP A 272 -24.57 -7.32 -22.57
CA ASP A 272 -23.99 -7.23 -21.22
C ASP A 272 -24.80 -8.01 -20.16
N PHE A 273 -25.66 -8.93 -20.59
CA PHE A 273 -26.55 -9.75 -19.75
C PHE A 273 -27.53 -8.93 -18.89
N GLN A 274 -27.83 -7.69 -19.26
CA GLN A 274 -28.90 -6.91 -18.64
C GLN A 274 -30.24 -7.18 -19.33
N ILE A 275 -31.31 -7.38 -18.58
CA ILE A 275 -32.63 -7.57 -19.18
C ILE A 275 -33.01 -6.33 -19.99
N GLN A 276 -33.37 -6.55 -21.25
CA GLN A 276 -34.05 -5.53 -22.05
C GLN A 276 -35.53 -5.59 -21.67
N LYS A 277 -35.96 -4.68 -20.80
CA LYS A 277 -37.31 -4.70 -20.23
C LYS A 277 -38.38 -4.57 -21.33
N VAL A 278 -39.05 -5.67 -21.64
CA VAL A 278 -40.28 -5.69 -22.46
C VAL A 278 -41.46 -5.82 -21.52
N GLU A 279 -42.42 -4.90 -21.61
CA GLU A 279 -43.56 -4.84 -20.70
C GLU A 279 -44.44 -6.11 -20.81
N GLY A 280 -44.71 -6.74 -19.66
CA GLY A 280 -45.50 -7.97 -19.57
C GLY A 280 -44.81 -9.24 -20.06
N GLN A 281 -43.48 -9.34 -19.94
CA GLN A 281 -42.74 -10.61 -20.12
C GLN A 281 -42.05 -11.00 -18.80
N PHE A 282 -41.99 -12.30 -18.51
CA PHE A 282 -41.32 -12.84 -17.32
C PHE A 282 -40.43 -14.03 -17.67
N LEU A 283 -39.22 -14.08 -17.11
CA LEU A 283 -38.27 -15.17 -17.28
C LEU A 283 -38.17 -16.03 -16.02
N LEU A 284 -38.52 -17.32 -16.10
CA LEU A 284 -38.38 -18.29 -15.02
C LEU A 284 -37.25 -19.28 -15.33
N GLY A 285 -36.15 -19.19 -14.58
CA GLY A 285 -35.09 -20.18 -14.58
C GLY A 285 -35.38 -21.30 -13.58
N LEU A 286 -35.18 -22.54 -14.00
CA LEU A 286 -35.31 -23.72 -13.15
C LEU A 286 -34.02 -24.53 -13.23
N THR A 287 -33.37 -24.75 -12.10
CA THR A 287 -32.13 -25.51 -12.07
C THR A 287 -31.94 -26.44 -10.87
N GLU A 288 -31.26 -27.56 -11.11
CA GLU A 288 -30.78 -28.47 -10.05
C GLU A 288 -29.59 -27.93 -9.26
N SER A 289 -28.88 -26.96 -9.82
CA SER A 289 -27.70 -26.37 -9.22
C SER A 289 -27.49 -24.94 -9.71
N VAL A 290 -26.88 -24.09 -8.89
CA VAL A 290 -26.58 -22.71 -9.32
C VAL A 290 -25.38 -22.73 -10.27
N ALA A 291 -25.52 -22.12 -11.45
CA ALA A 291 -24.40 -21.90 -12.35
C ALA A 291 -23.68 -20.57 -12.06
N GLU A 292 -22.36 -20.55 -12.32
CA GLU A 292 -21.58 -19.30 -12.33
C GLU A 292 -22.18 -18.35 -13.37
N GLY A 293 -22.72 -17.22 -12.90
CA GLY A 293 -23.36 -16.19 -13.72
C GLY A 293 -24.90 -16.22 -13.75
N ALA A 294 -25.55 -17.19 -13.10
CA ALA A 294 -27.00 -17.14 -12.88
C ALA A 294 -27.41 -15.84 -12.14
N ALA A 295 -26.57 -15.33 -11.25
CA ALA A 295 -26.77 -14.04 -10.59
C ALA A 295 -26.85 -12.86 -11.58
N GLY A 296 -26.14 -12.88 -12.71
CA GLY A 296 -26.25 -11.83 -13.73
C GLY A 296 -27.60 -11.86 -14.45
N ILE A 297 -28.05 -13.05 -14.83
CA ILE A 297 -29.29 -13.26 -15.58
C ILE A 297 -30.52 -13.05 -14.69
N TYR A 298 -30.48 -13.45 -13.42
CA TYR A 298 -31.59 -13.32 -12.47
C TYR A 298 -31.45 -12.15 -11.49
N GLY A 299 -30.46 -11.27 -11.63
CA GLY A 299 -30.31 -10.12 -10.74
C GLY A 299 -29.98 -10.51 -9.28
N GLY A 300 -29.24 -11.61 -9.12
CA GLY A 300 -28.76 -12.13 -7.83
C GLY A 300 -29.89 -12.54 -6.90
N ALA A 301 -29.76 -12.18 -5.63
CA ALA A 301 -30.75 -12.42 -4.59
C ALA A 301 -32.18 -11.94 -4.91
N LYS A 302 -32.33 -10.90 -5.75
CA LYS A 302 -33.64 -10.29 -6.03
C LYS A 302 -34.51 -11.11 -6.98
N GLY A 303 -33.91 -11.90 -7.87
CA GLY A 303 -34.64 -12.82 -8.74
C GLY A 303 -34.69 -14.24 -8.21
N LEU A 304 -34.03 -14.56 -7.09
CA LEU A 304 -34.20 -15.87 -6.47
C LEU A 304 -35.56 -15.94 -5.77
N ILE A 305 -36.44 -16.82 -6.24
CA ILE A 305 -37.75 -17.06 -5.62
C ILE A 305 -37.58 -17.95 -4.40
N PHE A 306 -36.89 -19.09 -4.57
CA PHE A 306 -36.40 -19.92 -3.47
C PHE A 306 -35.29 -20.86 -3.94
N SER A 307 -34.51 -21.37 -2.98
CA SER A 307 -33.47 -22.37 -3.20
C SER A 307 -33.60 -23.42 -2.12
N GLU A 308 -33.60 -24.69 -2.51
CA GLU A 308 -33.50 -25.83 -1.59
C GLU A 308 -32.12 -26.45 -1.70
N ASP A 309 -31.62 -26.96 -0.58
CA ASP A 309 -30.44 -27.81 -0.55
C ASP A 309 -30.78 -29.22 -0.07
N LEU A 310 -29.89 -30.15 -0.40
CA LEU A 310 -30.10 -31.56 -0.13
C LEU A 310 -30.17 -31.89 1.38
N PRO A 311 -29.32 -31.33 2.26
CA PRO A 311 -29.46 -31.48 3.71
C PRO A 311 -30.84 -31.05 4.25
N SER A 312 -31.37 -29.93 3.76
CA SER A 312 -32.66 -29.36 4.19
C SER A 312 -33.80 -30.28 3.78
N LEU A 313 -33.77 -30.80 2.55
CA LEU A 313 -34.75 -31.77 2.07
C LEU A 313 -34.75 -33.07 2.90
N LEU A 314 -33.57 -33.57 3.29
CA LEU A 314 -33.44 -34.74 4.17
C LEU A 314 -33.95 -34.45 5.59
N LYS A 315 -33.60 -33.29 6.17
CA LYS A 315 -34.01 -32.87 7.52
C LYS A 315 -35.51 -32.67 7.63
N GLN A 316 -36.13 -32.10 6.60
CA GLN A 316 -37.58 -31.94 6.50
C GLN A 316 -38.30 -33.27 6.23
N GLY A 317 -37.56 -34.31 5.85
CA GLY A 317 -38.11 -35.62 5.48
C GLY A 317 -38.91 -35.56 4.18
N LEU A 318 -38.51 -34.71 3.24
CA LEU A 318 -39.09 -34.59 1.90
C LEU A 318 -38.57 -35.69 0.96
N VAL A 319 -37.38 -36.22 1.25
CA VAL A 319 -36.78 -37.37 0.57
C VAL A 319 -36.32 -38.41 1.60
N ILE A 320 -36.29 -39.67 1.18
CA ILE A 320 -35.81 -40.77 2.02
C ILE A 320 -34.28 -40.71 2.06
N LYS A 321 -33.70 -40.73 3.27
CA LYS A 321 -32.24 -40.82 3.43
C LYS A 321 -31.77 -42.23 3.03
N PRO A 322 -30.98 -42.39 1.95
CA PRO A 322 -30.40 -43.66 1.55
C PRO A 322 -29.33 -44.12 2.55
N GLU A 323 -29.15 -45.44 2.63
CA GLU A 323 -27.95 -46.00 3.25
C GLU A 323 -26.73 -45.61 2.40
N THR A 324 -25.69 -45.06 3.04
CA THR A 324 -24.46 -44.67 2.36
C THR A 324 -23.27 -45.42 2.96
N ARG A 325 -22.47 -46.03 2.09
CA ARG A 325 -21.29 -46.81 2.43
C ARG A 325 -20.07 -46.24 1.73
N VAL A 326 -18.94 -46.20 2.42
CA VAL A 326 -17.65 -45.90 1.82
C VAL A 326 -16.81 -47.16 1.82
N TYR A 327 -16.38 -47.59 0.65
CA TYR A 327 -15.58 -48.80 0.49
C TYR A 327 -14.12 -48.43 0.28
N LEU A 328 -13.26 -48.95 1.17
CA LEU A 328 -11.82 -48.74 1.12
C LEU A 328 -11.11 -50.01 0.65
N PRO A 329 -10.27 -49.92 -0.40
CA PRO A 329 -9.38 -51.01 -0.74
C PRO A 329 -8.39 -51.31 0.38
N LYS A 330 -8.14 -52.59 0.67
CA LYS A 330 -7.20 -53.01 1.73
C LYS A 330 -5.76 -52.46 1.61
N PRO A 331 -5.11 -52.31 0.43
CA PRO A 331 -3.79 -51.67 0.36
C PRO A 331 -3.82 -50.17 0.68
N LEU A 332 -5.02 -49.57 0.67
CA LEU A 332 -5.25 -48.14 0.90
C LEU A 332 -5.78 -47.82 2.31
N ALA A 333 -5.80 -48.81 3.22
CA ALA A 333 -5.99 -48.59 4.66
C ALA A 333 -4.80 -47.80 5.24
N THR A 334 -4.70 -46.55 4.82
CA THR A 334 -3.65 -45.58 5.12
C THR A 334 -4.23 -44.50 6.01
N ASP A 335 -3.35 -43.69 6.62
CA ASP A 335 -3.77 -42.47 7.33
C ASP A 335 -4.22 -41.35 6.37
N LYS A 336 -4.11 -41.55 5.04
CA LYS A 336 -4.49 -40.56 4.03
C LYS A 336 -6.01 -40.48 3.86
N PRO A 337 -6.55 -39.33 3.45
CA PRO A 337 -7.95 -39.23 3.01
C PRO A 337 -8.26 -40.25 1.90
N VAL A 338 -9.45 -40.86 1.97
CA VAL A 338 -9.99 -41.88 1.02
C VAL A 338 -9.72 -41.54 -0.44
N HIS A 339 -9.80 -40.26 -0.74
CA HIS A 339 -9.80 -39.73 -2.07
C HIS A 339 -8.41 -39.54 -2.68
N GLU A 340 -7.39 -39.31 -1.83
CA GLU A 340 -5.98 -39.28 -2.26
C GLU A 340 -5.55 -40.72 -2.52
N ALA A 341 -5.95 -41.62 -1.62
CA ALA A 341 -5.75 -43.04 -1.75
C ALA A 341 -6.36 -43.60 -3.05
N TRP A 342 -7.60 -43.25 -3.39
CA TRP A 342 -8.25 -43.66 -4.65
C TRP A 342 -7.56 -43.09 -5.90
N GLY A 343 -7.11 -41.84 -5.86
CA GLY A 343 -6.40 -41.18 -6.97
C GLY A 343 -5.00 -41.75 -7.25
N GLU A 344 -4.34 -42.33 -6.23
CA GLU A 344 -3.02 -42.96 -6.37
C GLU A 344 -3.05 -44.32 -7.10
N LEU A 345 -4.23 -44.95 -7.21
CA LEU A 345 -4.37 -46.24 -7.90
C LEU A 345 -4.20 -46.10 -9.42
N GLY A 346 -3.58 -47.10 -10.05
CA GLY A 346 -3.56 -47.22 -11.49
C GLY A 346 -4.95 -47.53 -12.07
N LEU A 347 -5.14 -47.28 -13.37
CA LEU A 347 -6.41 -47.58 -14.07
C LEU A 347 -6.87 -49.04 -13.88
N VAL A 348 -5.93 -49.98 -13.98
CA VAL A 348 -6.22 -51.42 -13.82
C VAL A 348 -6.72 -51.73 -12.41
N GLU A 349 -6.05 -51.19 -11.39
CA GLU A 349 -6.40 -51.40 -9.98
C GLU A 349 -7.76 -50.78 -9.63
N ARG A 350 -8.07 -49.59 -10.16
CA ARG A 350 -9.40 -48.97 -9.96
C ARG A 350 -10.52 -49.79 -10.59
N VAL A 351 -10.31 -50.29 -11.80
CA VAL A 351 -11.28 -51.15 -12.49
C VAL A 351 -11.48 -52.47 -11.74
N GLU A 352 -10.41 -53.06 -11.19
CA GLU A 352 -10.49 -54.26 -10.34
C GLU A 352 -11.37 -54.03 -9.11
N HIS A 353 -11.15 -52.95 -8.39
CA HIS A 353 -11.96 -52.63 -7.22
C HIS A 353 -13.42 -52.30 -7.55
N LEU A 354 -13.68 -51.70 -8.72
CA LEU A 354 -15.03 -51.46 -9.21
C LEU A 354 -15.76 -52.76 -9.52
N GLU A 355 -15.11 -53.68 -10.23
CA GLU A 355 -15.63 -55.02 -10.54
C GLU A 355 -15.94 -55.79 -9.24
N GLU A 356 -14.98 -55.85 -8.31
CA GLU A 356 -15.16 -56.51 -7.00
C GLU A 356 -16.35 -55.92 -6.22
N THR A 357 -16.49 -54.59 -6.24
CA THR A 357 -17.61 -53.90 -5.57
C THR A 357 -18.95 -54.28 -6.18
N ILE A 358 -19.05 -54.30 -7.52
CA ILE A 358 -20.28 -54.67 -8.23
C ILE A 358 -20.67 -56.12 -7.95
N VAL A 359 -19.71 -57.05 -8.06
CA VAL A 359 -19.94 -58.49 -7.79
C VAL A 359 -20.44 -58.70 -6.37
N GLN A 360 -19.88 -57.97 -5.41
CA GLN A 360 -20.28 -58.09 -4.02
C GLN A 360 -21.67 -57.50 -3.74
N LEU A 361 -21.98 -56.33 -4.31
CA LEU A 361 -23.32 -55.75 -4.21
C LEU A 361 -24.38 -56.62 -4.89
N ASP A 362 -24.06 -57.24 -6.03
CA ASP A 362 -24.93 -58.24 -6.66
C ASP A 362 -25.25 -59.39 -5.70
N ARG A 363 -24.25 -59.91 -4.97
CA ARG A 363 -24.47 -60.97 -3.97
C ARG A 363 -25.32 -60.51 -2.78
N GLU A 364 -25.09 -59.30 -2.28
CA GLU A 364 -25.79 -58.76 -1.11
C GLU A 364 -27.24 -58.36 -1.41
N LEU A 365 -27.50 -57.81 -2.60
CA LEU A 365 -28.79 -57.23 -2.96
C LEU A 365 -29.67 -58.19 -3.80
N SER A 366 -29.10 -59.26 -4.37
CA SER A 366 -29.85 -60.29 -5.09
C SER A 366 -30.86 -60.99 -4.17
N ARG A 367 -32.16 -60.86 -4.47
CA ARG A 367 -33.23 -61.59 -3.77
C ARG A 367 -33.78 -62.79 -4.55
N GLU A 368 -33.55 -62.88 -5.87
CA GLU A 368 -34.22 -63.84 -6.77
C GLU A 368 -33.40 -64.24 -8.03
N GLU A 369 -32.09 -64.50 -7.91
CA GLU A 369 -31.16 -64.79 -9.04
C GLU A 369 -31.03 -63.69 -10.13
N LYS A 370 -31.83 -62.62 -10.08
CA LYS A 370 -31.71 -61.44 -10.93
C LYS A 370 -30.62 -60.50 -10.41
N ILE A 371 -29.79 -60.02 -11.33
CA ILE A 371 -28.79 -58.98 -11.04
C ILE A 371 -29.56 -57.69 -10.70
N PRO A 372 -29.26 -57.04 -9.57
CA PRO A 372 -29.92 -55.81 -9.17
C PRO A 372 -29.56 -54.66 -10.12
N ARG A 373 -30.49 -53.72 -10.32
CA ARG A 373 -30.23 -52.54 -11.16
C ARG A 373 -29.28 -51.58 -10.46
N MET A 374 -28.16 -51.26 -11.11
CA MET A 374 -27.08 -50.46 -10.51
C MET A 374 -26.57 -49.40 -11.49
N ALA A 375 -26.19 -48.25 -10.95
CA ALA A 375 -25.50 -47.19 -11.71
C ALA A 375 -24.07 -46.99 -11.17
N VAL A 376 -23.12 -46.73 -12.07
CA VAL A 376 -21.71 -46.49 -11.75
C VAL A 376 -21.26 -45.19 -12.39
N TYR A 377 -20.76 -44.25 -11.59
CA TYR A 377 -20.15 -43.00 -12.07
C TYR A 377 -18.64 -43.18 -12.14
N ALA A 378 -18.12 -43.51 -13.32
CA ALA A 378 -16.70 -43.71 -13.57
C ALA A 378 -15.95 -42.38 -13.72
N GLY A 379 -14.68 -42.36 -13.34
CA GLY A 379 -13.80 -41.19 -13.40
C GLY A 379 -13.27 -40.86 -14.79
N SER A 380 -13.26 -41.82 -15.71
CA SER A 380 -12.89 -41.57 -17.11
C SER A 380 -13.57 -42.54 -18.06
N ARG A 381 -13.52 -42.21 -19.36
CA ARG A 381 -13.98 -43.09 -20.43
C ARG A 381 -13.24 -44.42 -20.43
N GLU A 382 -11.92 -44.38 -20.27
CA GLU A 382 -11.07 -45.56 -20.26
C GLU A 382 -11.45 -46.50 -19.11
N GLU A 383 -11.75 -45.93 -17.93
CA GLU A 383 -12.21 -46.70 -16.77
C GLU A 383 -13.58 -47.35 -17.02
N ALA A 384 -14.54 -46.60 -17.58
CA ALA A 384 -15.86 -47.13 -17.90
C ALA A 384 -15.82 -48.26 -18.94
N MET A 385 -15.05 -48.07 -20.02
CA MET A 385 -14.92 -49.07 -21.08
C MET A 385 -14.19 -50.33 -20.59
N ALA A 386 -13.13 -50.16 -19.79
CA ALA A 386 -12.40 -51.28 -19.20
C ALA A 386 -13.28 -52.06 -18.20
N LEU A 387 -14.08 -51.37 -17.38
CA LEU A 387 -15.02 -51.99 -16.46
C LEU A 387 -16.10 -52.78 -17.21
N ALA A 388 -16.71 -52.18 -18.24
CA ALA A 388 -17.72 -52.86 -19.05
C ALA A 388 -17.17 -54.14 -19.71
N ALA A 389 -15.95 -54.08 -20.25
CA ALA A 389 -15.28 -55.22 -20.87
C ALA A 389 -14.97 -56.34 -19.87
N ARG A 390 -14.54 -56.00 -18.65
CA ARG A 390 -14.27 -57.00 -17.58
C ARG A 390 -15.55 -57.66 -17.10
N LEU A 391 -16.60 -56.89 -16.81
CA LEU A 391 -17.91 -57.44 -16.47
C LEU A 391 -18.40 -58.38 -17.56
N GLN A 392 -18.28 -58.03 -18.85
CA GLN A 392 -18.68 -58.92 -19.94
C GLN A 392 -17.86 -60.23 -20.01
N ALA A 393 -16.62 -60.24 -19.53
CA ALA A 393 -15.82 -61.46 -19.44
C ALA A 393 -16.27 -62.37 -18.27
N GLU A 394 -16.89 -61.79 -17.24
CA GLU A 394 -17.33 -62.48 -16.03
C GLU A 394 -18.67 -63.21 -16.21
N GLY A 395 -18.72 -64.48 -15.80
CA GLY A 395 -19.73 -65.45 -16.26
C GLY A 395 -21.19 -65.03 -16.08
N ARG A 396 -21.56 -64.40 -14.95
CA ARG A 396 -22.96 -64.00 -14.67
C ARG A 396 -23.40 -62.77 -15.49
N TYR A 397 -22.46 -61.97 -15.97
CA TYR A 397 -22.70 -60.73 -16.73
C TYR A 397 -22.43 -60.88 -18.23
N ARG A 398 -21.88 -62.02 -18.67
CA ARG A 398 -21.50 -62.31 -20.06
C ARG A 398 -22.60 -62.00 -21.09
N ASP A 399 -23.83 -62.41 -20.79
CA ASP A 399 -25.00 -62.20 -21.66
C ASP A 399 -25.83 -60.96 -21.26
N ARG A 400 -25.36 -60.20 -20.26
CA ARG A 400 -26.03 -59.03 -19.65
C ARG A 400 -25.03 -57.89 -19.45
N ALA A 401 -24.33 -57.56 -20.53
CA ALA A 401 -23.24 -56.59 -20.52
C ALA A 401 -23.66 -55.25 -19.90
N ALA A 402 -22.76 -54.64 -19.14
CA ALA A 402 -22.97 -53.31 -18.60
C ALA A 402 -23.06 -52.29 -19.75
N LEU A 403 -23.97 -51.33 -19.61
CA LEU A 403 -24.14 -50.25 -20.56
C LEU A 403 -23.20 -49.09 -20.22
N VAL A 404 -22.42 -48.59 -21.19
CA VAL A 404 -21.64 -47.35 -21.03
C VAL A 404 -22.39 -46.18 -21.65
N ILE A 405 -22.58 -45.10 -20.89
CA ILE A 405 -23.17 -43.84 -21.33
C ILE A 405 -22.11 -42.75 -21.31
N SER A 406 -21.95 -42.07 -22.44
CA SER A 406 -20.99 -40.99 -22.67
C SER A 406 -21.55 -39.97 -23.66
N GLY A 407 -21.01 -38.74 -23.65
CA GLY A 407 -21.31 -37.68 -24.61
C GLY A 407 -20.55 -37.81 -25.93
N ASP A 408 -19.80 -38.91 -26.11
CA ASP A 408 -19.14 -39.23 -27.38
C ASP A 408 -20.18 -39.48 -28.48
N PRO A 409 -20.10 -38.81 -29.65
CA PRO A 409 -21.05 -38.98 -30.75
C PRO A 409 -21.27 -40.43 -31.21
N GLU A 410 -20.25 -41.30 -31.12
CA GLU A 410 -20.38 -42.72 -31.50
C GLU A 410 -21.22 -43.53 -30.51
N ILE A 411 -21.18 -43.15 -29.23
CA ILE A 411 -21.96 -43.77 -28.14
C ILE A 411 -23.35 -43.12 -28.06
N GLU A 412 -23.42 -41.80 -28.24
CA GLU A 412 -24.66 -41.01 -28.22
C GLU A 412 -25.68 -41.49 -29.26
N ALA A 413 -25.22 -41.91 -30.45
CA ALA A 413 -26.09 -42.45 -31.50
C ALA A 413 -26.86 -43.73 -31.09
N ARG A 414 -26.35 -44.48 -30.10
CA ARG A 414 -26.96 -45.73 -29.60
C ARG A 414 -27.66 -45.56 -28.24
N ARG A 415 -27.46 -44.42 -27.59
CA ARG A 415 -27.97 -44.09 -26.24
C ARG A 415 -29.45 -44.38 -26.06
N ASP A 416 -30.32 -43.98 -26.99
CA ASP A 416 -31.79 -44.19 -26.89
C ASP A 416 -32.17 -45.69 -26.85
N LEU A 417 -31.50 -46.53 -27.65
CA LEU A 417 -31.73 -47.97 -27.70
C LEU A 417 -31.19 -48.65 -26.45
N ASP A 418 -29.99 -48.26 -26.05
CA ASP A 418 -29.27 -48.81 -24.92
C ASP A 418 -29.95 -48.44 -23.58
N TRP A 419 -30.46 -47.20 -23.43
CA TRP A 419 -31.21 -46.77 -22.25
C TRP A 419 -32.49 -47.58 -22.07
N ARG A 420 -33.19 -47.88 -23.17
CA ARG A 420 -34.38 -48.73 -23.15
C ARG A 420 -34.06 -50.15 -22.63
N ASP A 421 -32.93 -50.72 -23.02
CA ASP A 421 -32.48 -52.04 -22.52
C ASP A 421 -32.21 -52.01 -21.00
N PHE A 422 -31.72 -50.89 -20.48
CA PHE A 422 -31.52 -50.69 -19.04
C PHE A 422 -32.85 -50.58 -18.28
N VAL A 423 -33.80 -49.77 -18.78
CA VAL A 423 -35.14 -49.62 -18.20
C VAL A 423 -35.91 -50.95 -18.17
N LEU A 424 -35.77 -51.76 -19.21
CA LEU A 424 -36.38 -53.10 -19.30
C LEU A 424 -35.65 -54.17 -18.45
N GLY A 425 -34.53 -53.83 -17.81
CA GLY A 425 -33.74 -54.76 -17.01
C GLY A 425 -32.97 -55.81 -17.83
N VAL A 426 -32.83 -55.62 -19.15
CA VAL A 426 -32.04 -56.48 -20.04
C VAL A 426 -30.55 -56.31 -19.73
N ARG A 427 -30.12 -55.06 -19.52
CA ARG A 427 -28.78 -54.70 -19.06
C ARG A 427 -28.90 -54.01 -17.70
N PRO A 428 -28.66 -54.72 -16.58
CA PRO A 428 -28.97 -54.21 -15.24
C PRO A 428 -27.94 -53.21 -14.70
N ILE A 429 -26.80 -53.04 -15.36
CA ILE A 429 -25.73 -52.13 -14.91
C ILE A 429 -25.54 -51.04 -15.95
N VAL A 430 -25.56 -49.78 -15.50
CA VAL A 430 -25.23 -48.60 -16.31
C VAL A 430 -23.99 -47.91 -15.76
N ILE A 431 -23.06 -47.52 -16.63
CA ILE A 431 -21.79 -46.88 -16.30
C ILE A 431 -21.77 -45.52 -17.00
N HIS A 432 -21.86 -44.46 -16.21
CA HIS A 432 -21.80 -43.07 -16.65
C HIS A 432 -20.35 -42.59 -16.72
N VAL A 433 -19.99 -41.97 -17.84
CA VAL A 433 -18.74 -41.23 -18.04
C VAL A 433 -19.02 -39.74 -17.85
N GLU A 434 -18.13 -39.04 -17.13
CA GLU A 434 -18.13 -37.56 -17.01
C GLU A 434 -19.43 -36.93 -16.50
N ALA A 435 -20.05 -37.52 -15.45
CA ALA A 435 -21.22 -36.97 -14.76
C ALA A 435 -22.35 -36.49 -15.69
N LEU A 436 -22.57 -37.19 -16.82
CA LEU A 436 -23.77 -37.01 -17.63
C LEU A 436 -24.97 -37.56 -16.87
N VAL A 437 -25.69 -36.66 -16.19
CA VAL A 437 -26.91 -36.95 -15.40
C VAL A 437 -28.19 -36.81 -16.25
N GLU A 438 -28.07 -36.48 -17.54
CA GLU A 438 -29.22 -36.37 -18.42
C GLU A 438 -29.95 -37.72 -18.58
N GLY A 439 -31.26 -37.73 -18.31
CA GLY A 439 -32.12 -38.92 -18.46
C GLY A 439 -32.34 -39.71 -17.16
N VAL A 440 -31.54 -39.48 -16.11
CA VAL A 440 -31.46 -40.25 -14.86
C VAL A 440 -32.70 -40.08 -13.95
N ASP A 441 -33.54 -39.08 -14.17
CA ASP A 441 -34.69 -38.77 -13.30
C ASP A 441 -35.78 -39.87 -13.25
N GLU A 442 -35.73 -40.88 -14.13
CA GLU A 442 -36.62 -42.04 -14.09
C GLU A 442 -36.45 -42.89 -12.80
N PHE A 443 -35.29 -42.77 -12.15
CA PHE A 443 -34.96 -43.49 -10.91
C PHE A 443 -35.67 -42.93 -9.66
N GLN A 444 -36.35 -41.79 -9.79
CA GLN A 444 -37.21 -41.26 -8.74
C GLN A 444 -38.52 -42.05 -8.63
N SER A 445 -39.01 -42.58 -9.76
CA SER A 445 -40.23 -43.40 -9.83
C SER A 445 -39.97 -44.91 -9.79
N ASP A 446 -38.78 -45.36 -10.22
CA ASP A 446 -38.37 -46.76 -10.21
C ASP A 446 -36.94 -46.87 -9.66
N PRO A 447 -36.79 -47.04 -8.33
CA PRO A 447 -35.52 -46.85 -7.65
C PRO A 447 -34.49 -47.92 -8.02
N LEU A 448 -33.25 -47.49 -8.21
CA LEU A 448 -32.11 -48.39 -8.34
C LEU A 448 -31.86 -49.13 -7.01
N ALA A 449 -31.21 -50.29 -7.10
CA ALA A 449 -30.77 -51.01 -5.91
C ALA A 449 -29.51 -50.36 -5.30
N ALA A 450 -28.57 -49.93 -6.14
CA ALA A 450 -27.35 -49.25 -5.70
C ALA A 450 -26.79 -48.27 -6.74
N VAL A 451 -26.04 -47.28 -6.24
CA VAL A 451 -25.32 -46.28 -7.04
C VAL A 451 -23.88 -46.19 -6.52
N ILE A 452 -22.91 -46.34 -7.43
CA ILE A 452 -21.48 -46.40 -7.12
C ILE A 452 -20.78 -45.15 -7.66
N PHE A 453 -20.05 -44.44 -6.81
CA PHE A 453 -19.34 -43.20 -7.15
C PHE A 453 -17.81 -43.42 -7.15
N ALA A 454 -17.20 -43.36 -8.34
CA ALA A 454 -15.80 -43.71 -8.58
C ALA A 454 -14.95 -42.58 -9.18
N GLY A 455 -15.55 -41.49 -9.66
CA GLY A 455 -14.88 -40.37 -10.32
C GLY A 455 -15.07 -39.02 -9.63
N VAL A 456 -13.99 -38.31 -9.27
CA VAL A 456 -14.06 -37.00 -8.57
C VAL A 456 -13.07 -35.93 -9.10
N GLU A 457 -12.27 -36.19 -10.12
CA GLU A 457 -11.10 -35.32 -10.40
C GLU A 457 -11.27 -34.16 -11.39
N ARG A 458 -12.32 -34.08 -12.22
CA ARG A 458 -12.36 -33.05 -13.30
C ARG A 458 -13.41 -31.96 -13.07
N ALA A 459 -12.90 -30.75 -12.80
CA ALA A 459 -13.54 -29.42 -12.84
C ALA A 459 -15.06 -29.34 -12.53
N GLY A 460 -15.42 -28.98 -11.29
CA GLY A 460 -16.81 -28.67 -10.87
C GLY A 460 -17.30 -29.35 -9.57
N GLY A 461 -16.36 -29.94 -8.80
CA GLY A 461 -16.52 -30.96 -7.75
C GLY A 461 -17.83 -31.04 -6.95
N LEU A 462 -18.32 -29.98 -6.32
CA LEU A 462 -19.52 -30.08 -5.48
C LEU A 462 -20.81 -30.20 -6.29
N ARG A 463 -20.90 -29.45 -7.40
CA ARG A 463 -22.12 -29.34 -8.19
C ARG A 463 -22.45 -30.66 -8.86
N TYR A 464 -21.48 -31.27 -9.55
CA TYR A 464 -21.67 -32.56 -10.21
C TYR A 464 -21.95 -33.69 -9.20
N ALA A 465 -21.31 -33.65 -8.03
CA ALA A 465 -21.57 -34.59 -6.95
C ALA A 465 -23.02 -34.47 -6.45
N LEU A 466 -23.51 -33.25 -6.20
CA LEU A 466 -24.88 -33.01 -5.78
C LEU A 466 -25.90 -33.40 -6.84
N GLN A 467 -25.64 -33.11 -8.12
CA GLN A 467 -26.52 -33.50 -9.23
C GLN A 467 -26.57 -35.03 -9.38
N SER A 468 -25.41 -35.70 -9.35
CA SER A 468 -25.33 -37.15 -9.47
C SER A 468 -26.08 -37.83 -8.33
N VAL A 469 -25.95 -37.32 -7.09
CA VAL A 469 -26.70 -37.84 -5.94
C VAL A 469 -28.19 -37.52 -6.04
N GLY A 470 -28.55 -36.27 -6.34
CA GLY A 470 -29.92 -35.78 -6.39
C GLY A 470 -30.80 -36.51 -7.41
N ALA A 471 -30.24 -36.90 -8.56
CA ALA A 471 -30.95 -37.64 -9.60
C ALA A 471 -31.42 -39.04 -9.17
N HIS A 472 -30.85 -39.59 -8.09
CA HIS A 472 -31.24 -40.88 -7.52
C HIS A 472 -32.09 -40.75 -6.26
N LEU A 473 -32.44 -39.53 -5.86
CA LEU A 473 -33.23 -39.25 -4.67
C LEU A 473 -34.64 -38.82 -5.05
N GLY A 474 -35.61 -39.35 -4.31
CA GLY A 474 -37.01 -39.00 -4.47
C GLY A 474 -37.80 -39.34 -3.21
N ALA A 475 -39.06 -38.94 -3.17
CA ALA A 475 -39.95 -39.24 -2.04
C ALA A 475 -40.18 -40.75 -1.83
N GLN A 476 -39.91 -41.57 -2.85
CA GLN A 476 -40.08 -43.03 -2.84
C GLN A 476 -38.79 -43.80 -3.17
N SER A 477 -37.66 -43.10 -3.36
CA SER A 477 -36.40 -43.69 -3.83
C SER A 477 -35.33 -43.61 -2.75
N ALA A 478 -34.71 -44.75 -2.43
CA ALA A 478 -33.66 -44.88 -1.43
C ALA A 478 -32.62 -45.96 -1.83
N PRO A 479 -31.90 -45.78 -2.94
CA PRO A 479 -30.85 -46.72 -3.36
C PRO A 479 -29.72 -46.77 -2.34
N LEU A 480 -28.96 -47.86 -2.32
CA LEU A 480 -27.70 -47.92 -1.59
C LEU A 480 -26.65 -47.05 -2.28
N PHE A 481 -26.10 -46.05 -1.60
CA PHE A 481 -24.98 -45.28 -2.11
C PHE A 481 -23.64 -45.87 -1.70
N VAL A 482 -22.74 -46.06 -2.66
CA VAL A 482 -21.40 -46.59 -2.44
C VAL A 482 -20.38 -45.58 -2.96
N ASP A 483 -19.59 -45.03 -2.05
CA ASP A 483 -18.56 -44.04 -2.32
C ASP A 483 -17.17 -44.69 -2.29
N LEU A 484 -16.54 -44.82 -3.45
CA LEU A 484 -15.18 -45.35 -3.59
C LEU A 484 -14.14 -44.22 -3.64
N ALA A 485 -14.53 -43.06 -4.16
CA ALA A 485 -13.64 -41.92 -4.36
C ALA A 485 -13.63 -40.91 -3.19
N GLY A 486 -14.40 -41.15 -2.13
CA GLY A 486 -14.48 -40.30 -0.94
C GLY A 486 -15.26 -39.00 -1.15
N MET A 487 -16.19 -38.99 -2.09
CA MET A 487 -17.03 -37.84 -2.46
C MET A 487 -17.87 -37.32 -1.26
N PHE A 488 -18.47 -38.21 -0.46
CA PHE A 488 -19.36 -37.83 0.64
C PHE A 488 -18.61 -37.18 1.81
N PHE A 489 -17.30 -37.43 1.92
CA PHE A 489 -16.43 -36.79 2.91
C PHE A 489 -15.85 -35.46 2.44
N ARG A 490 -15.65 -35.27 1.13
CA ARG A 490 -15.09 -34.02 0.57
C ARG A 490 -16.10 -32.89 0.51
N HIS A 491 -17.39 -33.22 0.35
CA HIS A 491 -18.42 -32.25 -0.01
C HIS A 491 -19.39 -31.98 1.16
N PRO A 492 -19.39 -30.77 1.75
CA PRO A 492 -20.23 -30.43 2.91
C PRO A 492 -21.71 -30.75 2.70
N GLY A 493 -22.25 -30.51 1.49
CA GLY A 493 -23.65 -30.83 1.15
C GLY A 493 -24.00 -32.33 1.14
N LEU A 494 -23.00 -33.21 1.10
CA LEU A 494 -23.18 -34.68 1.14
C LEU A 494 -22.85 -35.28 2.51
N THR A 495 -22.31 -34.49 3.46
CA THR A 495 -22.04 -34.99 4.81
C THR A 495 -23.31 -35.38 5.58
N ALA A 496 -24.47 -34.86 5.16
CA ALA A 496 -25.78 -35.20 5.72
C ALA A 496 -26.16 -36.68 5.63
N PHE A 497 -25.47 -37.47 4.81
CA PHE A 497 -25.74 -38.90 4.63
C PHE A 497 -25.04 -39.80 5.67
N ASP A 498 -24.13 -39.30 6.49
CA ASP A 498 -23.39 -40.04 7.55
C ASP A 498 -22.86 -41.42 7.08
N PRO A 499 -21.92 -41.47 6.11
CA PRO A 499 -21.52 -42.72 5.48
C PRO A 499 -20.84 -43.68 6.47
N SER A 500 -21.22 -44.96 6.41
CA SER A 500 -20.54 -46.03 7.14
C SER A 500 -19.32 -46.53 6.36
N VAL A 501 -18.17 -46.68 7.03
CA VAL A 501 -16.92 -47.14 6.39
C VAL A 501 -16.84 -48.66 6.40
N TYR A 502 -16.54 -49.24 5.24
CA TYR A 502 -16.27 -50.66 5.06
C TYR A 502 -14.94 -50.87 4.34
N ILE A 503 -14.28 -51.98 4.64
CA ILE A 503 -13.03 -52.41 4.03
C ILE A 503 -13.35 -53.63 3.19
N LEU A 504 -12.94 -53.60 1.93
CA LEU A 504 -13.06 -54.73 1.02
C LEU A 504 -11.80 -55.59 1.14
N GLU A 505 -11.94 -56.80 1.67
CA GLU A 505 -10.86 -57.75 1.93
C GLU A 505 -11.17 -59.10 1.28
N ALA A 506 -10.43 -59.45 0.23
CA ALA A 506 -10.46 -60.78 -0.41
C ALA A 506 -11.89 -61.28 -0.76
N GLY A 507 -12.74 -60.39 -1.28
CA GLY A 507 -14.12 -60.71 -1.63
C GLY A 507 -15.12 -60.70 -0.46
N GLU A 508 -14.71 -60.28 0.74
CA GLU A 508 -15.59 -60.03 1.89
C GLU A 508 -15.60 -58.54 2.26
N ILE A 509 -16.78 -58.03 2.63
CA ILE A 509 -16.95 -56.67 3.14
C ILE A 509 -16.99 -56.71 4.67
N LYS A 510 -15.97 -56.13 5.29
CA LYS A 510 -15.91 -55.98 6.75
C LYS A 510 -16.16 -54.53 7.12
N ARG A 511 -17.03 -54.30 8.11
CA ARG A 511 -17.22 -52.95 8.67
C ARG A 511 -15.89 -52.49 9.27
N GLY A 512 -15.33 -51.42 8.73
CA GLY A 512 -14.13 -50.81 9.28
C GLY A 512 -14.45 -50.14 10.61
N SER A 513 -13.43 -49.97 11.47
CA SER A 513 -13.56 -48.95 12.51
C SER A 513 -13.79 -47.61 11.80
N PRO A 514 -14.71 -46.74 12.28
CA PRO A 514 -14.81 -45.40 11.72
C PRO A 514 -13.40 -44.81 11.76
N LEU A 515 -12.83 -44.47 10.60
CA LEU A 515 -11.50 -43.88 10.55
C LEU A 515 -11.48 -42.75 11.58
N LYS A 516 -10.41 -42.61 12.38
CA LYS A 516 -10.27 -41.44 13.28
C LYS A 516 -10.30 -40.11 12.51
N SER A 517 -10.19 -40.16 11.18
CA SER A 517 -10.38 -39.08 10.19
C SER A 517 -11.77 -39.02 9.52
N ALA A 518 -12.70 -39.95 9.78
CA ALA A 518 -14.05 -40.04 9.18
C ALA A 518 -15.19 -39.43 10.01
N ARG A 519 -14.90 -38.79 11.15
CA ARG A 519 -15.75 -37.65 11.53
C ARG A 519 -15.44 -36.57 10.49
N PRO A 520 -16.42 -35.91 9.83
CA PRO A 520 -16.12 -34.61 9.21
C PRO A 520 -15.38 -33.87 10.29
N ALA A 521 -14.15 -33.44 10.04
CA ALA A 521 -13.25 -33.00 11.09
C ALA A 521 -14.03 -32.05 12.01
N GLY A 522 -14.56 -32.55 13.14
CA GLY A 522 -15.43 -31.75 13.99
C GLY A 522 -14.55 -30.59 14.36
N PRO A 523 -14.93 -29.34 13.98
CA PRO A 523 -14.05 -28.30 13.47
C PRO A 523 -12.70 -28.45 14.12
N ARG A 524 -11.79 -29.18 13.46
CA ARG A 524 -10.52 -29.54 14.11
C ARG A 524 -9.82 -28.22 14.33
N GLY A 525 -9.80 -27.81 15.60
CA GLY A 525 -9.01 -26.70 16.06
C GLY A 525 -7.57 -26.94 15.63
N GLY A 526 -7.00 -25.93 14.99
CA GLY A 526 -5.63 -25.92 14.46
C GLY A 526 -5.60 -26.35 12.99
N ARG A 527 -5.07 -25.57 12.07
CA ARG A 527 -3.90 -24.68 12.16
C ARG A 527 -4.06 -23.58 11.10
N GLU A 528 -3.78 -22.33 11.51
CA GLU A 528 -3.48 -21.18 10.64
C GLU A 528 -4.63 -20.38 9.97
N VAL A 529 -4.80 -19.14 10.44
CA VAL A 529 -5.55 -18.05 9.74
C VAL A 529 -4.66 -17.36 8.69
N LEU A 530 -3.33 -17.49 8.83
CA LEU A 530 -2.32 -16.92 7.94
C LEU A 530 -1.50 -18.04 7.31
N LYS A 531 -1.30 -18.03 5.99
CA LYS A 531 -0.64 -19.14 5.27
C LYS A 531 0.42 -18.67 4.30
N ASP A 532 1.38 -19.56 4.01
CA ASP A 532 2.46 -19.30 3.06
C ASP A 532 2.00 -19.44 1.59
N THR A 533 0.95 -20.25 1.33
CA THR A 533 0.40 -20.59 0.00
C THR A 533 -1.15 -20.60 -0.03
N ASP A 534 -1.72 -20.68 -1.24
CA ASP A 534 -3.09 -20.31 -1.67
C ASP A 534 -4.31 -20.96 -0.97
N VAL A 535 -4.14 -21.90 -0.03
CA VAL A 535 -5.29 -22.69 0.45
C VAL A 535 -5.69 -22.30 1.86
N LEU A 536 -6.63 -21.36 2.06
CA LEU A 536 -7.36 -21.22 3.34
C LEU A 536 -8.24 -22.46 3.54
N THR A 537 -8.09 -23.21 4.64
CA THR A 537 -8.79 -24.52 4.80
C THR A 537 -9.83 -24.54 5.91
N ILE A 538 -10.12 -23.43 6.61
CA ILE A 538 -10.96 -23.51 7.82
C ILE A 538 -11.96 -22.37 7.91
N ASP A 539 -13.22 -22.70 7.71
CA ASP A 539 -14.37 -21.86 8.08
C ASP A 539 -14.53 -21.84 9.60
N LEU A 540 -15.03 -20.72 10.15
CA LEU A 540 -15.21 -20.58 11.60
C LEU A 540 -16.67 -20.84 11.95
N PHE A 541 -16.88 -21.63 13.01
CA PHE A 541 -18.19 -21.97 13.55
C PHE A 541 -18.21 -21.72 15.07
N GLY A 542 -19.37 -21.32 15.59
CA GLY A 542 -19.62 -21.18 17.03
C GLY A 542 -20.39 -19.90 17.36
N GLU A 543 -20.92 -19.81 18.58
CA GLU A 543 -21.61 -18.59 19.02
C GLU A 543 -20.68 -17.37 18.93
N ALA A 544 -21.16 -16.33 18.25
CA ALA A 544 -20.42 -15.10 17.96
C ALA A 544 -19.14 -15.26 17.12
N ALA A 545 -18.95 -16.40 16.42
CA ALA A 545 -17.84 -16.58 15.49
C ALA A 545 -17.78 -15.50 14.40
N GLY A 546 -18.96 -15.08 13.92
CA GLY A 546 -19.15 -14.08 12.86
C GLY A 546 -20.02 -12.91 13.29
N GLU A 547 -19.82 -12.43 14.52
CA GLU A 547 -20.66 -11.39 15.11
C GLU A 547 -20.72 -10.12 14.25
N ASN A 548 -19.58 -9.64 13.72
CA ASN A 548 -19.55 -8.42 12.92
C ASN A 548 -20.16 -8.64 11.54
N LEU A 549 -19.82 -9.75 10.89
CA LEU A 549 -20.33 -10.12 9.58
C LEU A 549 -21.86 -10.32 9.60
N GLY A 550 -22.37 -11.11 10.54
CA GLY A 550 -23.80 -11.32 10.71
C GLY A 550 -24.54 -10.04 11.09
N ARG A 551 -23.95 -9.17 11.93
CA ARG A 551 -24.51 -7.85 12.24
C ARG A 551 -24.62 -6.98 11.00
N TYR A 552 -23.58 -6.90 10.18
CA TYR A 552 -23.59 -6.10 8.96
C TYR A 552 -24.65 -6.59 7.98
N LEU A 553 -24.75 -7.90 7.75
CA LEU A 553 -25.76 -8.49 6.86
C LEU A 553 -27.19 -8.16 7.31
N ARG A 554 -27.47 -8.22 8.62
CA ARG A 554 -28.79 -7.84 9.17
C ARG A 554 -29.11 -6.34 9.11
N GLN A 555 -28.13 -5.49 8.82
CA GLN A 555 -28.30 -4.04 8.67
C GLN A 555 -28.54 -3.61 7.22
N LEU A 556 -28.34 -4.51 6.25
CA LEU A 556 -28.64 -4.24 4.84
C LEU A 556 -30.16 -4.06 4.63
N SER A 557 -30.52 -3.25 3.64
CA SER A 557 -31.91 -2.98 3.27
C SER A 557 -32.12 -3.26 1.77
N PRO A 558 -32.88 -4.30 1.39
CA PRO A 558 -33.55 -5.26 2.27
C PRO A 558 -32.57 -6.20 2.98
N VAL A 559 -32.98 -6.75 4.13
CA VAL A 559 -32.19 -7.77 4.83
C VAL A 559 -32.15 -9.04 3.97
N PRO A 560 -30.96 -9.57 3.62
CA PRO A 560 -30.86 -10.77 2.83
C PRO A 560 -31.41 -11.98 3.60
N ASN A 561 -32.23 -12.78 2.93
CA ASN A 561 -32.69 -14.06 3.48
C ASN A 561 -31.59 -15.13 3.30
N ALA A 562 -31.67 -16.21 4.08
CA ALA A 562 -30.68 -17.28 4.05
C ALA A 562 -30.61 -17.96 2.66
N GLY A 563 -31.74 -18.06 1.94
CA GLY A 563 -31.80 -18.61 0.59
C GLY A 563 -31.00 -17.81 -0.42
N ALA A 564 -31.05 -16.48 -0.37
CA ALA A 564 -30.29 -15.58 -1.23
C ALA A 564 -28.77 -15.70 -1.01
N ILE A 565 -28.36 -15.90 0.24
CA ILE A 565 -26.96 -16.10 0.63
C ILE A 565 -26.50 -17.50 0.18
N ALA A 566 -27.33 -18.53 0.42
CA ALA A 566 -27.10 -19.89 -0.04
C ALA A 566 -26.92 -19.94 -1.56
N PHE A 567 -27.80 -19.23 -2.28
CA PHE A 567 -27.75 -19.06 -3.73
C PHE A 567 -26.47 -18.38 -4.22
N GLY A 568 -26.08 -17.29 -3.57
CA GLY A 568 -24.89 -16.54 -3.93
C GLY A 568 -23.57 -17.28 -3.70
N LEU A 569 -23.53 -18.13 -2.68
CA LEU A 569 -22.31 -18.76 -2.20
C LEU A 569 -22.21 -20.25 -2.49
N GLY A 570 -23.29 -20.88 -2.97
CA GLY A 570 -23.38 -22.33 -3.06
C GLY A 570 -23.32 -23.01 -1.68
N TYR A 571 -23.78 -22.31 -0.65
CA TYR A 571 -23.83 -22.80 0.73
C TYR A 571 -25.18 -23.43 1.05
N SER A 572 -25.24 -24.26 2.09
CA SER A 572 -26.53 -24.71 2.61
C SER A 572 -27.27 -23.54 3.26
N GLN A 573 -28.59 -23.63 3.30
CA GLN A 573 -29.47 -22.70 3.97
C GLN A 573 -29.14 -22.64 5.46
N GLU A 574 -28.85 -23.76 6.12
CA GLU A 574 -28.43 -23.80 7.54
C GLU A 574 -27.12 -23.03 7.77
N LEU A 575 -26.13 -23.20 6.89
CA LEU A 575 -24.86 -22.46 6.95
C LEU A 575 -25.07 -20.96 6.68
N SER A 576 -26.03 -20.62 5.84
CA SER A 576 -26.42 -19.26 5.51
C SER A 576 -27.22 -18.59 6.63
N GLU A 577 -28.05 -19.36 7.34
CA GLU A 577 -28.69 -18.94 8.60
C GLU A 577 -27.65 -18.73 9.68
N ASP A 578 -26.64 -19.58 9.78
CA ASP A 578 -25.52 -19.39 10.69
C ASP A 578 -24.68 -18.16 10.32
N LEU A 579 -24.47 -17.89 9.03
CA LEU A 579 -23.83 -16.64 8.57
C LEU A 579 -24.63 -15.42 9.03
N LEU A 580 -25.95 -15.44 8.79
CA LEU A 580 -26.87 -14.37 9.18
C LEU A 580 -26.97 -14.21 10.68
N ALA A 581 -26.93 -15.30 11.45
CA ALA A 581 -26.94 -15.29 12.90
C ALA A 581 -25.60 -14.80 13.48
N GLY A 582 -24.52 -14.85 12.70
CA GLY A 582 -23.15 -14.58 13.15
C GLY A 582 -22.53 -15.77 13.90
N ARG A 583 -23.01 -16.98 13.61
CA ARG A 583 -22.45 -18.26 14.08
C ARG A 583 -21.44 -18.87 13.11
N PHE A 584 -21.34 -18.33 11.90
CA PHE A 584 -20.44 -18.81 10.85
C PHE A 584 -19.66 -17.67 10.17
N VAL A 585 -18.39 -17.91 9.85
CA VAL A 585 -17.54 -17.01 9.05
C VAL A 585 -16.81 -17.80 7.97
N PRO A 586 -17.00 -17.43 6.68
CA PRO A 586 -16.29 -18.04 5.58
C PRO A 586 -14.78 -17.87 5.70
N ASN A 587 -14.02 -18.86 5.23
CA ASN A 587 -12.57 -18.87 5.31
C ASN A 587 -11.90 -17.92 4.31
N ALA A 588 -12.46 -17.80 3.10
CA ALA A 588 -11.83 -17.20 1.96
C ALA A 588 -12.43 -15.83 1.64
N ARG A 589 -11.53 -14.89 1.33
CA ARG A 589 -11.91 -13.54 0.86
C ARG A 589 -12.79 -13.63 -0.39
N LEU A 590 -12.44 -14.50 -1.34
CA LEU A 590 -13.19 -14.69 -2.58
C LEU A 590 -14.65 -15.07 -2.32
N THR A 591 -14.91 -15.89 -1.30
CA THR A 591 -16.28 -16.23 -0.90
C THR A 591 -17.05 -14.99 -0.45
N VAL A 592 -16.42 -14.08 0.30
CA VAL A 592 -17.07 -12.85 0.76
C VAL A 592 -17.25 -11.84 -0.38
N GLU A 593 -16.35 -11.83 -1.35
CA GLU A 593 -16.50 -11.05 -2.58
C GLU A 593 -17.68 -11.58 -3.41
N ARG A 594 -17.78 -12.90 -3.59
CA ARG A 594 -18.94 -13.56 -4.20
C ARG A 594 -20.23 -13.28 -3.44
N LEU A 595 -20.17 -13.20 -2.11
CA LEU A 595 -21.32 -12.80 -1.29
C LEU A 595 -21.76 -11.38 -1.63
N ALA A 596 -20.81 -10.44 -1.71
CA ALA A 596 -21.12 -9.06 -2.07
C ALA A 596 -21.75 -8.96 -3.47
N GLU A 597 -21.19 -9.68 -4.44
CA GLU A 597 -21.72 -9.76 -5.81
C GLU A 597 -23.13 -10.35 -5.84
N ALA A 598 -23.36 -11.47 -5.16
CA ALA A 598 -24.65 -12.14 -5.11
C ALA A 598 -25.75 -11.29 -4.45
N LEU A 599 -25.36 -10.49 -3.45
CA LEU A 599 -26.23 -9.54 -2.78
C LEU A 599 -26.42 -8.23 -3.58
N GLY A 600 -25.68 -8.05 -4.67
CA GLY A 600 -25.72 -6.84 -5.49
C GLY A 600 -25.23 -5.60 -4.77
N LEU A 601 -24.25 -5.75 -3.85
CA LEU A 601 -23.69 -4.64 -3.08
C LEU A 601 -22.79 -3.77 -3.95
N ASP A 602 -22.84 -2.45 -3.73
CA ASP A 602 -21.93 -1.54 -4.40
C ASP A 602 -20.48 -1.67 -3.88
N SER A 603 -19.53 -0.99 -4.53
CA SER A 603 -18.11 -1.04 -4.14
C SER A 603 -17.84 -0.60 -2.68
N ARG A 604 -18.66 0.29 -2.14
CA ARG A 604 -18.52 0.81 -0.77
C ARG A 604 -19.07 -0.19 0.23
N GLU A 605 -20.25 -0.74 -0.04
CA GLU A 605 -20.92 -1.77 0.76
C GLU A 605 -20.14 -3.09 0.77
N SER A 606 -19.62 -3.51 -0.38
CA SER A 606 -18.69 -4.64 -0.49
C SER A 606 -17.43 -4.40 0.37
N GLY A 607 -16.93 -3.16 0.38
CA GLY A 607 -15.81 -2.75 1.22
C GLY A 607 -16.10 -2.86 2.73
N PHE A 608 -17.34 -2.61 3.16
CA PHE A 608 -17.79 -2.78 4.55
C PHE A 608 -18.05 -4.24 4.91
N LEU A 609 -18.60 -5.04 3.99
CA LEU A 609 -18.76 -6.48 4.18
C LEU A 609 -17.39 -7.16 4.43
N LEU A 610 -16.40 -6.84 3.58
CA LEU A 610 -15.02 -7.31 3.73
C LEU A 610 -14.36 -6.82 5.03
N HIS A 611 -14.72 -5.63 5.49
CA HIS A 611 -14.26 -5.12 6.78
C HIS A 611 -14.82 -5.94 7.95
N ALA A 612 -16.14 -6.18 7.96
CA ALA A 612 -16.81 -6.95 9.00
C ALA A 612 -16.27 -8.39 9.07
N TRP A 613 -16.13 -9.05 7.93
CA TRP A 613 -15.51 -10.37 7.81
C TRP A 613 -14.06 -10.39 8.36
N ALA A 614 -13.22 -9.43 7.96
CA ALA A 614 -11.84 -9.38 8.40
C ALA A 614 -11.69 -9.15 9.91
N LEU A 615 -12.61 -8.40 10.54
CA LEU A 615 -12.63 -8.22 12.00
C LEU A 615 -12.93 -9.51 12.76
N ASP A 616 -13.89 -10.30 12.28
CA ASP A 616 -14.20 -11.60 12.89
C ASP A 616 -13.03 -12.59 12.74
N ARG A 617 -12.41 -12.64 11.55
CA ARG A 617 -11.20 -13.45 11.30
C ARG A 617 -10.02 -12.99 12.15
N LEU A 618 -9.83 -11.68 12.33
CA LEU A 618 -8.79 -11.12 13.21
C LEU A 618 -9.01 -11.53 14.66
N ARG A 619 -10.25 -11.44 15.16
CA ARG A 619 -10.58 -11.83 16.54
C ARG A 619 -10.23 -13.30 16.79
N TYR A 620 -10.59 -14.17 15.85
CA TYR A 620 -10.22 -15.58 15.94
C TYR A 620 -8.70 -15.79 15.88
N TYR A 621 -7.99 -15.07 15.00
CA TYR A 621 -6.52 -15.12 14.94
C TYR A 621 -5.87 -14.70 16.27
N GLU A 622 -6.38 -13.64 16.91
CA GLU A 622 -5.90 -13.14 18.20
C GLU A 622 -6.11 -14.15 19.36
N THR A 623 -7.09 -15.05 19.27
CA THR A 623 -7.26 -16.11 20.29
C THR A 623 -6.11 -17.14 20.28
N ARG A 624 -5.47 -17.34 19.12
CA ARG A 624 -4.36 -18.30 18.95
C ARG A 624 -2.99 -17.64 18.98
N HIS A 625 -2.92 -16.40 18.50
CA HIS A 625 -1.71 -15.58 18.53
C HIS A 625 -2.04 -14.29 19.29
N PRO A 626 -2.07 -14.34 20.64
CA PRO A 626 -2.35 -13.18 21.46
C PRO A 626 -1.42 -12.01 21.10
N MET A 627 -1.88 -10.78 21.35
CA MET A 627 -1.03 -9.62 21.14
C MET A 627 0.20 -9.72 22.05
N PRO A 628 1.43 -9.64 21.53
CA PRO A 628 2.63 -9.75 22.35
C PRO A 628 2.74 -8.58 23.33
N GLN A 629 2.66 -8.89 24.62
CA GLN A 629 2.63 -7.88 25.70
C GLN A 629 3.97 -7.14 25.88
N HIS A 630 5.05 -7.67 25.33
CA HIS A 630 6.39 -7.06 25.41
C HIS A 630 6.57 -5.89 24.43
N LEU A 631 5.69 -5.76 23.43
CA LEU A 631 5.73 -4.66 22.47
C LEU A 631 5.09 -3.41 23.08
N PRO A 632 5.61 -2.20 22.81
CA PRO A 632 4.95 -0.96 23.21
C PRO A 632 3.63 -0.74 22.44
N ASP A 633 2.68 0.00 23.03
CA ASP A 633 1.30 0.17 22.54
C ASP A 633 1.19 0.61 21.07
N ASN A 634 2.10 1.48 20.65
CA ASN A 634 2.22 1.96 19.27
C ASN A 634 2.58 0.83 18.30
N GLU A 635 3.50 -0.06 18.68
CA GLU A 635 3.92 -1.21 17.88
C GLU A 635 2.86 -2.32 17.90
N GLN A 636 2.16 -2.52 19.02
CA GLN A 636 0.98 -3.38 19.09
C GLN A 636 -0.14 -2.90 18.14
N ALA A 637 -0.40 -1.59 18.09
CA ALA A 637 -1.40 -1.02 17.19
C ALA A 637 -1.01 -1.21 15.71
N LEU A 638 0.27 -1.08 15.37
CA LEU A 638 0.76 -1.37 14.03
C LEU A 638 0.65 -2.86 13.68
N LEU A 639 1.04 -3.74 14.60
CA LEU A 639 0.93 -5.19 14.43
C LEU A 639 -0.53 -5.61 14.20
N LYS A 640 -1.45 -5.06 15.00
CA LYS A 640 -2.89 -5.29 14.82
C LYS A 640 -3.38 -4.81 13.45
N ALA A 641 -2.95 -3.63 13.01
CA ALA A 641 -3.27 -3.11 11.69
C ALA A 641 -2.70 -3.98 10.57
N ALA A 642 -1.47 -4.51 10.73
CA ALA A 642 -0.85 -5.41 9.77
C ALA A 642 -1.61 -6.74 9.67
N ARG A 643 -1.91 -7.38 10.81
CA ARG A 643 -2.74 -8.60 10.88
C ARG A 643 -4.08 -8.39 10.17
N TYR A 644 -4.77 -7.30 10.49
CA TYR A 644 -6.02 -6.92 9.85
C TYR A 644 -5.88 -6.72 8.34
N MET A 645 -4.86 -6.00 7.87
CA MET A 645 -4.69 -5.71 6.45
C MET A 645 -4.28 -6.93 5.63
N VAL A 646 -3.49 -7.84 6.18
CA VAL A 646 -3.16 -9.11 5.53
C VAL A 646 -4.43 -9.96 5.34
N ILE A 647 -5.24 -10.10 6.39
CA ILE A 647 -6.52 -10.82 6.33
C ILE A 647 -7.45 -10.13 5.33
N ARG A 648 -7.70 -8.84 5.51
CA ARG A 648 -8.64 -8.10 4.68
C ARG A 648 -8.23 -8.08 3.23
N ARG A 649 -6.99 -7.69 2.89
CA ARG A 649 -6.55 -7.42 1.51
C ARG A 649 -6.12 -8.67 0.77
N TYR A 650 -5.50 -9.62 1.46
CA TYR A 650 -4.88 -10.80 0.84
C TYR A 650 -5.49 -12.12 1.32
N GLY A 651 -6.62 -12.07 2.03
CA GLY A 651 -7.26 -13.27 2.55
C GLY A 651 -6.50 -13.98 3.67
N GLY A 652 -5.37 -13.46 4.14
CA GLY A 652 -4.44 -14.20 5.00
C GLY A 652 -3.24 -14.81 4.26
N MET A 653 -3.13 -14.65 2.93
CA MET A 653 -2.01 -15.15 2.14
C MET A 653 -0.77 -14.29 2.33
N LEU A 654 0.23 -14.83 3.03
CA LEU A 654 1.48 -14.13 3.32
C LEU A 654 2.34 -13.96 2.07
N GLY A 655 2.37 -14.95 1.17
CA GLY A 655 3.12 -14.90 -0.09
C GLY A 655 2.63 -13.83 -1.06
N ALA A 656 1.38 -13.36 -0.92
CA ALA A 656 0.82 -12.29 -1.74
C ALA A 656 1.30 -10.88 -1.33
N VAL A 657 1.94 -10.75 -0.16
CA VAL A 657 2.49 -9.47 0.32
C VAL A 657 3.86 -9.23 -0.30
N SER A 658 3.88 -8.40 -1.35
CA SER A 658 5.11 -8.10 -2.09
C SER A 658 6.14 -7.32 -1.26
N GLY A 659 7.42 -7.64 -1.46
CA GLY A 659 8.54 -6.94 -0.82
C GLY A 659 8.90 -7.42 0.59
N ILE A 660 8.21 -8.43 1.13
CA ILE A 660 8.53 -9.06 2.42
C ILE A 660 8.69 -10.57 2.21
N LYS A 661 9.72 -11.19 2.81
CA LYS A 661 9.82 -12.65 2.83
C LYS A 661 8.70 -13.22 3.71
N THR A 662 8.00 -14.23 3.22
CA THR A 662 6.88 -14.90 3.89
C THR A 662 7.18 -15.22 5.36
N GLU A 663 8.31 -15.88 5.61
CA GLU A 663 8.76 -16.26 6.96
C GLU A 663 8.98 -15.07 7.89
N THR A 664 9.50 -13.97 7.34
CA THR A 664 9.73 -12.73 8.10
C THR A 664 8.41 -12.06 8.46
N LEU A 665 7.45 -12.04 7.52
CA LEU A 665 6.11 -11.51 7.79
C LEU A 665 5.38 -12.38 8.81
N ARG A 666 5.48 -13.71 8.70
CA ARG A 666 4.89 -14.68 9.64
C ARG A 666 5.37 -14.43 11.06
N ARG A 667 6.69 -14.42 11.30
CA ARG A 667 7.26 -14.15 12.62
C ARG A 667 6.84 -12.79 13.18
N TYR A 668 6.76 -11.75 12.35
CA TYR A 668 6.27 -10.46 12.81
C TYR A 668 4.79 -10.52 13.21
N LEU A 669 3.93 -11.14 12.38
CA LEU A 669 2.50 -11.23 12.64
C LEU A 669 2.17 -12.11 13.85
N GLU A 670 2.89 -13.21 14.05
CA GLU A 670 2.63 -14.17 15.14
C GLU A 670 3.29 -13.76 16.46
N GLU A 671 4.57 -13.36 16.40
CA GLU A 671 5.41 -13.15 17.60
C GLU A 671 5.71 -11.68 17.87
N GLY A 672 5.45 -10.78 16.92
CA GLY A 672 5.87 -9.38 17.02
C GLY A 672 7.33 -9.15 16.66
N VAL A 673 8.05 -10.17 16.16
CA VAL A 673 9.49 -10.10 15.94
C VAL A 673 9.81 -9.53 14.55
N SER A 674 10.44 -8.35 14.53
CA SER A 674 10.95 -7.74 13.29
C SER A 674 12.41 -8.16 13.00
N PRO A 675 12.90 -8.03 11.75
CA PRO A 675 14.29 -8.38 11.42
C PRO A 675 15.31 -7.61 12.27
N GLU A 676 16.36 -8.31 12.72
CA GLU A 676 17.44 -7.70 13.51
C GLU A 676 18.37 -6.82 12.66
N ASN A 677 18.62 -7.22 11.40
CA ASN A 677 19.52 -6.46 10.51
C ASN A 677 18.87 -5.11 10.13
N PRO A 678 19.48 -3.95 10.43
CA PRO A 678 18.87 -2.64 10.22
C PRO A 678 18.45 -2.35 8.77
N GLY A 679 19.23 -2.82 7.78
CA GLY A 679 18.93 -2.64 6.36
C GLY A 679 17.72 -3.47 5.93
N VAL A 680 17.64 -4.72 6.43
CA VAL A 680 16.49 -5.62 6.18
C VAL A 680 15.25 -5.13 6.93
N ARG A 681 15.41 -4.67 8.17
CA ARG A 681 14.34 -4.11 9.01
C ARG A 681 13.70 -2.89 8.35
N ARG A 682 14.51 -1.98 7.80
CA ARG A 682 14.00 -0.83 7.05
C ARG A 682 13.18 -1.24 5.83
N ASN A 683 13.71 -2.16 5.01
CA ASN A 683 13.01 -2.64 3.81
C ASN A 683 11.70 -3.35 4.20
N PHE A 684 11.73 -4.12 5.29
CA PHE A 684 10.57 -4.77 5.88
C PHE A 684 9.49 -3.74 6.24
N PHE A 685 9.80 -2.71 7.02
CA PHE A 685 8.81 -1.70 7.41
C PHE A 685 8.38 -0.80 6.25
N LYS A 686 9.23 -0.60 5.23
CA LYS A 686 8.83 0.06 3.98
C LYS A 686 7.77 -0.74 3.24
N ALA A 687 7.95 -2.05 3.11
CA ALA A 687 6.96 -2.93 2.52
C ALA A 687 5.70 -3.04 3.41
N LEU A 688 5.84 -3.05 4.74
CA LEU A 688 4.72 -2.97 5.68
C LEU A 688 3.95 -1.64 5.51
N GLY A 689 4.63 -0.55 5.21
CA GLY A 689 4.03 0.74 4.87
C GLY A 689 3.18 0.72 3.60
N ASN A 690 3.51 -0.13 2.62
CA ASN A 690 2.65 -0.36 1.46
C ASN A 690 1.38 -1.14 1.82
N LEU A 691 1.44 -1.96 2.88
CA LEU A 691 0.32 -2.75 3.39
C LEU A 691 -0.64 -1.92 4.23
N VAL A 692 -0.16 -1.27 5.29
CA VAL A 692 -1.00 -0.54 6.28
C VAL A 692 -1.08 0.97 6.06
N GLY A 693 -0.30 1.49 5.12
CA GLY A 693 -0.18 2.92 4.85
C GLY A 693 1.07 3.52 5.49
N LYS A 694 1.86 4.20 4.65
CA LYS A 694 3.14 4.83 5.03
C LYS A 694 3.01 5.77 6.24
N LYS A 695 2.05 6.69 6.20
CA LYS A 695 1.76 7.64 7.30
C LYS A 695 1.35 6.94 8.60
N TYR A 696 0.74 5.76 8.51
CA TYR A 696 0.35 4.99 9.68
C TYR A 696 1.57 4.38 10.37
N VAL A 697 2.50 3.82 9.59
CA VAL A 697 3.80 3.35 10.10
C VAL A 697 4.61 4.50 10.69
N GLU A 698 4.68 5.65 10.01
CA GLU A 698 5.37 6.85 10.51
C GLU A 698 4.80 7.34 11.85
N ARG A 699 3.48 7.33 12.02
CA ARG A 699 2.81 7.75 13.26
C ARG A 699 3.13 6.82 14.44
N HIS A 700 3.23 5.52 14.20
CA HIS A 700 3.37 4.53 15.26
C HIS A 700 4.82 4.17 15.56
N LEU A 701 5.68 3.99 14.55
CA LEU A 701 7.08 3.60 14.72
C LEU A 701 8.08 4.73 14.46
N GLY A 702 7.58 5.92 14.16
CA GLY A 702 8.40 7.07 13.78
C GLY A 702 8.88 6.98 12.32
N ARG A 703 9.18 8.14 11.73
CA ARG A 703 9.64 8.21 10.33
C ARG A 703 10.99 7.48 10.11
N ARG A 704 11.75 7.27 11.20
CA ARG A 704 12.99 6.45 11.25
C ARG A 704 12.86 5.10 10.59
N ILE A 705 11.78 4.37 10.89
CA ILE A 705 11.67 2.94 10.61
C ILE A 705 11.63 2.69 9.08
N LEU A 706 11.17 3.68 8.32
CA LEU A 706 11.13 3.70 6.85
C LEU A 706 12.44 4.23 6.23
N GLY A 707 13.35 4.71 7.09
CA GLY A 707 14.52 5.50 6.72
C GLY A 707 14.16 6.88 6.18
N ASP A 708 12.96 7.36 6.48
CA ASP A 708 12.51 8.72 6.20
C ASP A 708 12.86 9.58 7.40
N TYR A 709 14.15 9.78 7.58
CA TYR A 709 14.63 10.87 8.40
C TYR A 709 15.36 11.85 7.52
N PHE A 710 15.66 13.02 8.07
CA PHE A 710 16.47 14.03 7.41
C PHE A 710 17.78 13.41 6.89
N ARG A 711 17.77 13.06 5.60
CA ARG A 711 18.87 12.46 4.83
C ARG A 711 19.07 13.30 3.58
N PRO A 712 19.58 14.53 3.73
CA PRO A 712 19.88 15.38 2.59
C PRO A 712 20.80 14.62 1.64
N GLY A 713 20.37 14.43 0.39
CA GLY A 713 21.14 13.70 -0.61
C GLY A 713 22.24 14.55 -1.26
N ARG A 714 22.18 15.87 -1.07
CA ARG A 714 23.12 16.87 -1.60
C ARG A 714 23.30 18.01 -0.61
N LEU A 715 24.41 18.73 -0.72
CA LEU A 715 24.71 19.90 0.12
C LEU A 715 23.63 21.00 0.02
N ASP A 716 23.08 21.26 -1.16
CA ASP A 716 22.09 22.34 -1.36
C ASP A 716 20.74 22.03 -0.70
N ALA A 717 20.43 20.75 -0.47
CA ALA A 717 19.22 20.34 0.26
C ALA A 717 19.31 20.69 1.76
N LEU A 718 20.51 20.99 2.28
CA LEU A 718 20.69 21.46 3.65
C LEU A 718 20.11 22.86 3.85
N ASP A 719 20.04 23.67 2.81
CA ASP A 719 19.49 25.03 2.86
C ASP A 719 17.96 25.03 3.16
N GLN A 720 17.31 23.87 3.07
CA GLN A 720 15.87 23.69 3.34
C GLN A 720 15.59 22.99 4.69
N THR A 721 16.61 22.78 5.53
CA THR A 721 16.46 22.07 6.81
C THR A 721 15.55 22.85 7.76
N ALA A 722 14.62 22.16 8.43
CA ALA A 722 13.69 22.73 9.40
C ALA A 722 13.99 22.26 10.84
N PRO A 723 13.50 22.96 11.89
CA PRO A 723 13.70 22.56 13.29
C PRO A 723 13.28 21.11 13.60
N ALA A 724 12.16 20.67 13.04
CA ALA A 724 11.63 19.32 13.19
C ALA A 724 12.58 18.24 12.63
N ASP A 725 13.44 18.58 11.66
CA ASP A 725 14.44 17.66 11.12
C ASP A 725 15.55 17.38 12.13
N LEU A 726 15.98 18.40 12.89
CA LEU A 726 16.96 18.24 13.97
C LEU A 726 16.37 17.48 15.15
N GLU A 727 15.13 17.76 15.52
CA GLU A 727 14.40 17.01 16.55
C GLU A 727 14.33 15.53 16.21
N THR A 728 14.02 15.23 14.94
CA THR A 728 14.04 13.86 14.40
C THR A 728 15.41 13.21 14.61
N LEU A 729 16.54 13.91 14.39
CA LEU A 729 17.88 13.34 14.62
C LEU A 729 18.13 12.89 16.06
N PHE A 730 17.61 13.60 17.05
CA PHE A 730 17.74 13.22 18.46
C PHE A 730 16.81 12.07 18.84
N ASP A 731 15.57 12.07 18.35
CA ASP A 731 14.62 10.97 18.56
C ASP A 731 15.12 9.66 17.95
N LEU A 732 15.86 9.75 16.84
CA LEU A 732 16.59 8.62 16.28
C LEU A 732 17.56 8.06 17.32
N VAL A 733 18.54 8.82 17.79
CA VAL A 733 19.51 8.25 18.74
C VAL A 733 18.82 7.81 20.05
N ALA A 734 17.76 8.49 20.48
CA ALA A 734 16.94 8.11 21.63
C ALA A 734 16.31 6.72 21.51
N GLY A 735 15.67 6.41 20.38
CA GLY A 735 15.02 5.13 20.15
C GLY A 735 15.99 3.94 20.07
N GLU A 736 17.27 4.16 19.79
CA GLU A 736 18.32 3.12 19.81
C GLU A 736 18.93 2.92 21.20
N LYS A 737 18.95 3.98 22.04
CA LYS A 737 19.59 3.96 23.36
C LYS A 737 18.60 3.86 24.53
N GLY A 738 17.29 3.89 24.25
CA GLY A 738 16.22 3.85 25.26
C GLY A 738 16.02 5.14 26.05
N GLN A 739 16.85 6.17 25.81
CA GLN A 739 16.78 7.47 26.47
C GLN A 739 17.26 8.57 25.51
N ARG A 740 16.63 9.75 25.56
CA ARG A 740 17.01 10.88 24.70
C ARG A 740 18.39 11.40 25.12
N PRO A 741 19.40 11.36 24.24
CA PRO A 741 20.72 11.85 24.59
C PRO A 741 20.72 13.39 24.57
N SER A 742 21.50 13.99 25.45
CA SER A 742 21.75 15.44 25.42
C SER A 742 22.62 15.86 24.23
N GLU A 743 23.25 14.90 23.53
CA GLU A 743 24.15 15.15 22.42
C GLU A 743 24.26 13.94 21.47
N ILE A 744 24.36 14.19 20.17
CA ILE A 744 24.47 13.20 19.10
C ILE A 744 25.63 13.54 18.14
N ILE A 745 26.06 12.56 17.34
CA ILE A 745 26.96 12.75 16.20
C ILE A 745 26.18 12.51 14.91
N TRP A 746 26.01 13.52 14.07
CA TRP A 746 25.53 13.35 12.71
C TRP A 746 26.71 13.25 11.74
N GLN A 747 26.88 12.11 11.08
CA GLN A 747 27.96 11.87 10.13
C GLN A 747 27.47 11.61 8.70
N THR A 748 28.24 11.99 7.69
CA THR A 748 27.98 11.72 6.27
C THR A 748 29.28 11.76 5.48
N ARG A 749 29.34 11.11 4.31
CA ARG A 749 30.45 11.26 3.36
C ARG A 749 30.06 12.29 2.30
N VAL A 750 30.93 13.27 2.07
CA VAL A 750 30.71 14.32 1.07
C VAL A 750 31.52 14.00 -0.18
N GLN A 751 30.86 13.87 -1.32
CA GLN A 751 31.52 13.62 -2.60
C GLN A 751 31.90 14.92 -3.32
N ALA A 752 32.76 14.82 -4.32
CA ALA A 752 33.25 15.97 -5.10
C ALA A 752 32.13 16.70 -5.85
N ASP A 753 31.05 16.01 -6.23
CA ASP A 753 29.88 16.56 -6.90
C ASP A 753 28.85 17.21 -5.95
N GLY A 754 29.18 17.29 -4.66
CA GLY A 754 28.31 17.80 -3.60
C GLY A 754 27.23 16.83 -3.13
N SER A 755 27.23 15.58 -3.59
CA SER A 755 26.35 14.53 -3.05
C SER A 755 26.78 14.10 -1.65
N LEU A 756 25.79 13.74 -0.84
CA LEU A 756 25.95 13.28 0.54
C LEU A 756 25.56 11.81 0.61
N SER A 757 26.50 10.94 0.97
CA SER A 757 26.26 9.50 1.12
C SER A 757 26.41 9.04 2.57
N ASN A 758 25.54 8.11 2.97
CA ASN A 758 25.45 7.56 4.33
C ASN A 758 25.19 8.57 5.47
N PRO A 759 24.29 9.57 5.34
CA PRO A 759 23.94 10.48 6.43
C PRO A 759 23.28 9.71 7.59
N SER A 760 23.91 9.76 8.77
CA SER A 760 23.55 8.93 9.92
C SER A 760 23.77 9.69 11.24
N PRO A 761 22.74 9.87 12.08
CA PRO A 761 22.91 10.29 13.47
C PRO A 761 23.31 9.07 14.32
N LEU A 762 24.22 9.27 15.26
CA LEU A 762 24.85 8.26 16.10
C LEU A 762 24.98 8.77 17.53
N ALA A 763 25.09 7.87 18.51
CA ALA A 763 25.51 8.28 19.84
C ALA A 763 26.97 8.75 19.83
N VAL A 764 27.32 9.67 20.73
CA VAL A 764 28.70 10.11 20.93
C VAL A 764 29.59 8.89 21.24
N GLY A 765 30.66 8.72 20.47
CA GLY A 765 31.61 7.60 20.61
C GLY A 765 31.43 6.49 19.58
N GLU A 766 30.30 6.47 18.85
CA GLU A 766 30.00 5.45 17.82
C GLU A 766 30.37 5.89 16.40
N GLU A 767 30.95 7.08 16.26
CA GLU A 767 31.30 7.62 14.96
C GLU A 767 32.36 6.79 14.22
N ASN A 768 32.25 6.74 12.89
CA ASN A 768 33.25 6.09 12.06
C ASN A 768 34.61 6.78 12.28
N GLN A 769 35.70 6.05 12.50
CA GLN A 769 37.01 6.66 12.78
C GLN A 769 37.68 7.26 11.54
N SER A 770 37.24 6.90 10.33
CA SER A 770 37.81 7.42 9.07
C SER A 770 37.68 8.93 8.96
N ARG A 771 38.72 9.58 8.43
CA ARG A 771 38.72 11.03 8.16
C ARG A 771 37.80 11.41 7.00
N ASP A 772 37.40 10.46 6.15
CA ASP A 772 36.58 10.70 4.96
C ASP A 772 35.13 11.09 5.26
N TYR A 773 34.67 10.87 6.49
CA TYR A 773 33.33 11.23 6.92
C TYR A 773 33.33 12.62 7.55
N ALA A 774 32.48 13.50 7.07
CA ALA A 774 32.04 14.69 7.76
C ALA A 774 31.26 14.27 9.00
N LYS A 775 31.64 14.75 10.19
CA LYS A 775 31.00 14.40 11.47
C LYS A 775 30.70 15.68 12.23
N LEU A 776 29.43 15.91 12.54
CA LEU A 776 28.94 17.05 13.32
C LEU A 776 28.44 16.53 14.65
N ARG A 777 28.89 17.11 15.75
CA ARG A 777 28.39 16.87 17.09
C ARG A 777 27.34 17.92 17.40
N ILE A 778 26.13 17.48 17.69
CA ILE A 778 24.96 18.34 17.88
C ILE A 778 24.42 18.09 19.29
N GLY A 779 24.35 19.12 20.12
CA GLY A 779 23.77 19.10 21.47
C GLY A 779 22.34 19.66 21.49
N ASP A 780 21.49 19.09 22.34
CA ASP A 780 20.16 19.60 22.65
C ASP A 780 20.28 20.61 23.79
N LEU A 781 19.88 21.87 23.56
CA LEU A 781 19.91 22.94 24.54
C LEU A 781 18.58 23.08 25.30
N GLY A 782 17.57 22.27 24.96
CA GLY A 782 16.23 22.33 25.53
C GLY A 782 15.35 23.41 24.89
N GLY A 783 14.02 23.21 24.99
CA GLY A 783 13.03 24.14 24.42
C GLY A 783 13.03 24.18 22.88
N GLY A 784 13.40 23.08 22.23
CA GLY A 784 13.49 22.99 20.77
C GLY A 784 14.69 23.70 20.17
N ARG A 785 15.72 24.04 20.98
CA ARG A 785 16.97 24.67 20.52
C ARG A 785 18.12 23.67 20.51
N TYR A 786 18.99 23.76 19.51
CA TYR A 786 20.10 22.84 19.29
C TYR A 786 21.41 23.61 19.12
N ALA A 787 22.54 22.95 19.35
CA ALA A 787 23.84 23.52 19.04
C ALA A 787 24.79 22.54 18.38
N VAL A 788 25.45 22.94 17.29
CA VAL A 788 26.60 22.18 16.79
C VAL A 788 27.82 22.58 17.61
N THR A 789 28.31 21.67 18.45
CA THR A 789 29.43 21.88 19.41
C THR A 789 30.79 21.48 18.84
N LYS A 790 30.81 20.61 17.81
CA LYS A 790 32.04 20.16 17.16
C LYS A 790 31.76 19.72 15.73
N ALA A 791 32.70 19.94 14.80
CA ALA A 791 32.67 19.25 13.51
C ALA A 791 34.08 18.81 13.09
N ARG A 792 34.20 17.68 12.38
CA ARG A 792 35.49 17.14 11.93
C ARG A 792 35.33 16.22 10.72
N GLY A 793 36.42 16.03 9.98
CA GLY A 793 36.50 15.14 8.81
C GLY A 793 36.20 15.83 7.48
N THR A 794 36.45 15.12 6.38
CA THR A 794 36.40 15.63 5.00
C THR A 794 34.97 16.05 4.65
N GLY A 795 34.80 17.31 4.22
CA GLY A 795 33.50 17.88 3.86
C GLY A 795 32.64 18.38 5.03
N ALA A 796 33.09 18.25 6.29
CA ALA A 796 32.33 18.73 7.45
C ALA A 796 32.06 20.24 7.39
N LYS A 797 33.00 21.02 6.85
CA LYS A 797 32.84 22.45 6.60
C LYS A 797 31.65 22.73 5.68
N ASN A 798 31.56 22.03 4.54
CA ASN A 798 30.51 22.25 3.55
C ASN A 798 29.13 21.90 4.11
N VAL A 799 29.06 20.83 4.92
CA VAL A 799 27.82 20.42 5.58
C VAL A 799 27.37 21.47 6.60
N VAL A 800 28.29 22.06 7.36
CA VAL A 800 27.97 23.14 8.32
C VAL A 800 27.56 24.42 7.60
N GLU A 801 28.21 24.76 6.49
CA GLU A 801 27.84 25.90 5.66
C GLU A 801 26.43 25.73 5.04
N GLY A 802 26.05 24.52 4.64
CA GLY A 802 24.67 24.22 4.23
C GLY A 802 23.66 24.43 5.37
N LEU A 803 23.94 23.93 6.57
CA LEU A 803 23.07 24.13 7.73
C LEU A 803 22.97 25.61 8.16
N ARG A 804 24.03 26.42 7.96
CA ARG A 804 23.99 27.88 8.19
C ARG A 804 23.11 28.62 7.20
N ARG A 805 23.02 28.14 5.97
CA ARG A 805 22.16 28.71 4.92
C ARG A 805 20.69 28.35 5.11
N ALA A 806 20.38 27.40 5.98
CA ALA A 806 19.02 27.01 6.28
C ALA A 806 18.25 28.11 7.03
N GLU A 807 17.39 28.84 6.32
CA GLU A 807 16.56 29.92 6.88
C GLU A 807 15.73 29.45 8.08
N GLY A 808 15.16 28.24 8.00
CA GLY A 808 14.34 27.65 9.05
C GLY A 808 15.09 27.32 10.35
N LEU A 809 16.43 27.31 10.35
CA LEU A 809 17.25 26.97 11.51
C LEU A 809 17.88 28.16 12.23
N LYS A 810 17.78 29.39 11.68
CA LYS A 810 18.51 30.56 12.21
C LYS A 810 18.23 30.86 13.68
N GLU A 811 17.01 30.65 14.14
CA GLU A 811 16.59 30.93 15.53
C GLU A 811 16.73 29.73 16.47
N VAL A 812 16.96 28.54 15.91
CA VAL A 812 16.84 27.25 16.61
C VAL A 812 18.19 26.54 16.73
N LEU A 813 19.07 26.65 15.72
CA LEU A 813 20.37 26.00 15.71
C LEU A 813 21.49 27.02 15.95
N THR A 814 22.10 26.98 17.13
CA THR A 814 23.30 27.74 17.44
C THR A 814 24.54 26.95 17.07
N ILE A 815 25.24 27.33 16.01
CA ILE A 815 26.52 26.69 15.67
C ILE A 815 27.62 27.34 16.53
N ARG A 816 27.86 26.75 17.70
CA ARG A 816 28.79 27.28 18.70
C ARG A 816 30.24 27.23 18.19
N SER A 817 31.00 28.26 18.55
CA SER A 817 32.41 28.45 18.19
C SER A 817 33.38 27.58 19.02
N ASP A 818 32.86 26.83 20.01
CA ASP A 818 33.54 26.10 21.09
C ASP A 818 34.34 24.86 20.65
N GLY A 819 34.41 24.59 19.35
CA GLY A 819 35.38 23.68 18.74
C GLY A 819 35.93 24.17 17.39
N TRP A 820 35.74 25.46 17.07
CA TRP A 820 35.67 25.95 15.69
C TRP A 820 36.64 27.06 15.32
N ILE A 821 37.65 27.34 16.14
CA ILE A 821 38.76 28.19 15.69
C ILE A 821 39.48 27.52 14.51
N GLY A 822 39.48 26.18 14.37
CA GLY A 822 40.13 25.50 13.23
C GLY A 822 39.31 25.31 11.95
N LEU A 823 37.99 25.54 11.93
CA LEU A 823 37.11 25.23 10.78
C LEU A 823 36.20 26.37 10.32
N ARG A 824 36.07 27.48 11.05
CA ARG A 824 35.56 28.69 10.41
C ARG A 824 36.63 29.07 9.39
N ALA A 825 36.31 29.00 8.10
CA ALA A 825 36.87 30.01 7.21
C ALA A 825 36.25 31.32 7.68
N LEU A 826 36.82 31.93 8.72
CA LEU A 826 36.36 33.22 9.21
C LEU A 826 36.46 34.15 8.02
N ARG A 827 35.36 34.72 7.56
CA ARG A 827 35.45 35.85 6.65
C ARG A 827 35.84 37.07 7.46
N LYS A 828 36.41 38.09 6.81
CA LYS A 828 36.75 39.36 7.46
C LYS A 828 35.57 39.90 8.30
N ASP A 829 34.34 39.70 7.84
CA ASP A 829 33.13 40.21 8.50
C ASP A 829 32.72 39.42 9.75
N ASP A 830 33.10 38.14 9.86
CA ASP A 830 32.81 37.33 11.05
C ASP A 830 33.57 37.86 12.28
N LEU A 831 34.70 38.55 12.06
CA LEU A 831 35.47 39.20 13.11
C LEU A 831 34.70 40.36 13.76
N PHE A 832 33.73 40.98 13.08
CA PHE A 832 32.93 42.08 13.60
C PHE A 832 31.87 41.63 14.63
N THR A 833 31.64 40.32 14.72
CA THR A 833 30.64 39.71 15.59
C THR A 833 31.26 38.93 16.74
N MET A 834 32.58 39.01 16.91
CA MET A 834 33.26 38.33 18.00
C MET A 834 32.88 38.94 19.35
N GLU A 835 32.75 38.08 20.35
CA GLU A 835 32.43 38.49 21.72
C GLU A 835 33.56 38.09 22.68
N THR A 836 33.49 38.62 23.90
CA THR A 836 34.47 38.33 24.96
C THR A 836 34.62 36.83 25.22
N GLY A 837 33.52 36.08 25.13
CA GLY A 837 33.52 34.62 25.29
C GLY A 837 34.36 33.88 24.25
N ASP A 838 34.50 34.43 23.03
CA ASP A 838 35.33 33.82 22.00
C ASP A 838 36.83 33.94 22.33
N ILE A 839 37.27 35.06 22.91
CA ILE A 839 38.66 35.25 23.36
C ILE A 839 38.95 34.35 24.56
N GLU A 840 38.03 34.27 25.51
CA GLU A 840 38.15 33.38 26.67
C GLU A 840 38.31 31.91 26.23
N ALA A 841 37.55 31.48 25.22
CA ALA A 841 37.67 30.15 24.63
C ALA A 841 39.05 29.89 24.01
N MET A 842 39.71 30.91 23.43
CA MET A 842 41.08 30.79 22.91
C MET A 842 42.08 30.49 24.04
N PHE A 843 41.99 31.21 25.16
CA PHE A 843 42.84 30.98 26.32
C PHE A 843 42.59 29.62 26.96
N GLN A 844 41.33 29.20 27.07
CA GLN A 844 40.97 27.88 27.60
C GLN A 844 41.47 26.73 26.71
N ALA A 845 41.45 26.91 25.38
CA ALA A 845 41.98 25.92 24.45
C ALA A 845 43.48 25.67 24.68
N VAL A 846 44.27 26.74 24.81
CA VAL A 846 45.71 26.63 25.11
C VAL A 846 45.94 26.11 26.54
N ALA A 847 45.12 26.53 27.51
CA ALA A 847 45.21 26.06 28.90
C ALA A 847 44.98 24.55 29.03
N LYS A 848 44.02 24.01 28.27
CA LYS A 848 43.72 22.57 28.23
C LYS A 848 44.87 21.75 27.66
N GLU A 849 45.61 22.30 26.70
CA GLU A 849 46.75 21.64 26.09
C GLU A 849 48.02 21.73 26.96
N LYS A 850 48.24 22.86 27.63
CA LYS A 850 49.44 23.11 28.45
C LYS A 850 49.26 22.79 29.94
N GLY A 851 48.05 22.43 30.38
CA GLY A 851 47.71 22.14 31.77
C GLY A 851 47.62 23.37 32.69
N GLN A 852 47.96 24.56 32.20
CA GLN A 852 47.90 25.83 32.94
C GLN A 852 47.49 26.96 31.99
N ARG A 853 46.72 27.94 32.51
CA ARG A 853 46.29 29.11 31.72
C ARG A 853 47.50 30.02 31.44
N PRO A 854 47.85 30.29 30.17
CA PRO A 854 48.92 31.21 29.85
C PRO A 854 48.48 32.67 30.05
N SER A 855 49.42 33.55 30.40
CA SER A 855 49.17 35.01 30.45
C SER A 855 49.07 35.62 29.04
N GLU A 856 49.60 34.93 28.03
CA GLU A 856 49.57 35.37 26.63
C GLU A 856 49.44 34.19 25.67
N ILE A 857 48.76 34.41 24.55
CA ILE A 857 48.62 33.43 23.47
C ILE A 857 48.94 34.07 22.12
N ILE A 858 49.24 33.24 21.13
CA ILE A 858 49.31 33.65 19.72
C ILE A 858 48.14 33.03 18.97
N TRP A 859 47.30 33.87 18.40
CA TRP A 859 46.31 33.47 17.42
C TRP A 859 46.85 33.64 16.01
N GLN A 860 47.07 32.54 15.27
CA GLN A 860 47.59 32.56 13.91
C GLN A 860 46.55 32.08 12.89
N THR A 861 46.57 32.61 11.67
CA THR A 861 45.72 32.18 10.56
C THR A 861 46.32 32.58 9.21
N LEU A 862 45.94 31.90 8.12
CA LEU A 862 46.38 32.21 6.76
C LEU A 862 45.26 32.96 6.02
N VAL A 863 45.52 34.21 5.65
CA VAL A 863 44.52 35.11 5.04
C VAL A 863 44.51 34.99 3.52
N GLN A 864 43.47 34.37 2.97
CA GLN A 864 43.27 34.10 1.54
C GLN A 864 42.90 35.36 0.75
N ALA A 865 43.10 35.33 -0.58
CA ALA A 865 42.88 36.47 -1.49
C ALA A 865 41.48 37.10 -1.38
N ASP A 866 40.47 36.28 -1.07
CA ASP A 866 39.07 36.66 -0.90
C ASP A 866 38.73 37.21 0.50
N GLY A 867 39.72 37.37 1.38
CA GLY A 867 39.53 37.85 2.75
C GLY A 867 39.08 36.77 3.74
N SER A 868 39.03 35.50 3.33
CA SER A 868 38.81 34.39 4.25
C SER A 868 40.07 34.05 5.05
N LEU A 869 39.91 33.66 6.31
CA LEU A 869 40.95 33.25 7.23
C LEU A 869 40.92 31.73 7.33
N SER A 870 41.99 31.08 6.89
CA SER A 870 42.13 29.62 6.85
C SER A 870 43.12 29.14 7.89
N ASN A 871 42.92 27.93 8.42
CA ASN A 871 43.73 27.35 9.50
C ASN A 871 43.92 28.28 10.74
N PRO A 872 42.86 28.83 11.35
CA PRO A 872 43.05 29.60 12.57
C PRO A 872 43.44 28.68 13.73
N SER A 873 44.42 29.10 14.54
CA SER A 873 44.94 28.34 15.69
C SER A 873 45.36 29.27 16.81
N SER A 874 44.99 28.94 18.05
CA SER A 874 45.49 29.61 19.25
C SER A 874 46.58 28.75 19.86
N LEU A 875 47.76 29.33 20.08
CA LEU A 875 48.99 28.65 20.46
C LEU A 875 49.64 29.37 21.64
N ALA A 876 50.54 28.67 22.35
CA ALA A 876 51.43 29.32 23.30
C ALA A 876 52.45 30.20 22.57
N VAL A 877 52.91 31.27 23.22
CA VAL A 877 53.96 32.15 22.66
C VAL A 877 55.24 31.33 22.40
N GLY A 878 55.78 31.41 21.17
CA GLY A 878 56.97 30.67 20.74
C GLY A 878 56.68 29.41 19.92
N GLU A 879 55.42 28.95 19.87
CA GLU A 879 55.00 27.78 19.11
C GLU A 879 54.40 28.12 17.74
N GLU A 880 54.41 29.40 17.35
CA GLU A 880 53.86 29.86 16.09
C GLU A 880 54.61 29.32 14.86
N ASN A 881 53.89 29.14 13.75
CA ASN A 881 54.50 28.75 12.48
C ASN A 881 55.49 29.82 12.04
N GLN A 882 56.72 29.46 11.65
CA GLN A 882 57.77 30.43 11.29
C GLN A 882 57.51 31.13 9.94
N SER A 883 56.61 30.62 9.10
CA SER A 883 56.28 31.22 7.81
C SER A 883 55.71 32.64 7.94
N THR A 884 56.12 33.54 7.05
CA THR A 884 55.58 34.90 6.95
C THR A 884 54.16 34.96 6.39
N ASN A 885 53.67 33.88 5.76
CA ASN A 885 52.36 33.83 5.11
C ASN A 885 51.17 33.76 6.09
N TYR A 886 51.43 33.49 7.36
CA TYR A 886 50.42 33.51 8.42
C TYR A 886 50.33 34.90 9.03
N ALA A 887 49.10 35.42 9.16
CA ALA A 887 48.78 36.47 10.11
C ALA A 887 48.86 35.90 11.53
N LYS A 888 49.64 36.53 12.42
CA LYS A 888 49.86 36.08 13.79
C LYS A 888 49.56 37.24 14.73
N ILE A 889 48.60 37.07 15.62
CA ILE A 889 48.10 38.08 16.57
C ILE A 889 48.40 37.58 17.98
N GLN A 890 49.27 38.27 18.71
CA GLN A 890 49.56 37.99 20.10
C GLN A 890 48.56 38.72 20.98
N ILE A 891 47.88 37.98 21.86
CA ILE A 891 46.83 38.48 22.74
C ILE A 891 47.25 38.16 24.19
N SER A 892 47.26 39.18 25.03
CA SER A 892 47.61 39.09 26.46
C SER A 892 46.34 39.22 27.31
N ASP A 893 46.24 38.42 28.36
CA ASP A 893 45.19 38.50 29.38
C ASP A 893 45.58 39.57 30.41
N LEU A 894 44.77 40.62 30.54
CA LEU A 894 44.99 41.71 31.50
C LEU A 894 44.26 41.49 32.84
N GLY A 895 43.51 40.39 32.97
CA GLY A 895 42.70 40.07 34.15
C GLY A 895 41.35 40.78 34.19
N GLY A 896 40.40 40.18 34.93
CA GLY A 896 39.03 40.71 35.06
C GLY A 896 38.22 40.61 33.77
N GLY A 897 38.55 39.67 32.89
CA GLY A 897 37.91 39.49 31.59
C GLY A 897 38.33 40.51 30.54
N ARG A 898 39.43 41.25 30.74
CA ARG A 898 40.00 42.23 29.79
C ARG A 898 41.23 41.67 29.10
N TYR A 899 41.41 41.99 27.82
CA TYR A 899 42.48 41.48 26.99
C TYR A 899 43.18 42.62 26.23
N ALA A 900 44.40 42.37 25.76
CA ALA A 900 45.08 43.28 24.85
C ALA A 900 45.76 42.58 23.68
N VAL A 901 45.65 43.15 22.48
CA VAL A 901 46.52 42.78 21.36
C VAL A 901 47.84 43.50 21.54
N THR A 902 48.92 42.76 21.81
CA THR A 902 50.25 43.30 22.11
C THR A 902 51.21 43.24 20.92
N LYS A 903 50.97 42.34 19.96
CA LYS A 903 51.78 42.22 18.74
C LYS A 903 50.96 41.64 17.61
N ALA A 904 51.18 42.09 16.37
CA ALA A 904 50.71 41.38 15.19
C ALA A 904 51.72 41.41 14.04
N ARG A 905 51.92 40.26 13.38
CA ARG A 905 52.98 40.06 12.37
C ARG A 905 52.56 39.08 11.29
N GLY A 906 53.20 39.18 10.12
CA GLY A 906 52.96 38.32 8.95
C GLY A 906 51.91 38.86 7.96
N THR A 907 51.77 38.16 6.84
CA THR A 907 50.98 38.61 5.68
C THR A 907 49.52 38.83 6.07
N ARG A 908 49.03 40.05 5.82
CA ARG A 908 47.64 40.48 6.06
C ARG A 908 47.16 40.40 7.51
N ALA A 909 48.08 40.36 8.49
CA ALA A 909 47.76 40.47 9.91
C ALA A 909 46.96 41.75 10.23
N ARG A 910 47.23 42.84 9.50
CA ARG A 910 46.45 44.09 9.53
C ARG A 910 44.95 43.90 9.31
N ASN A 911 44.54 43.02 8.39
CA ASN A 911 43.12 42.79 8.09
C ASN A 911 42.40 42.09 9.26
N VAL A 912 43.13 41.23 9.97
CA VAL A 912 42.62 40.51 11.14
C VAL A 912 42.47 41.45 12.33
N VAL A 913 43.48 42.29 12.60
CA VAL A 913 43.41 43.31 13.67
C VAL A 913 42.30 44.33 13.41
N GLU A 914 42.11 44.76 12.15
CA GLU A 914 41.02 45.66 11.77
C GLU A 914 39.65 45.02 12.01
N GLY A 915 39.50 43.73 11.71
CA GLY A 915 38.30 42.96 12.03
C GLY A 915 37.99 42.94 13.52
N LEU A 916 38.98 42.61 14.35
CA LEU A 916 38.83 42.59 15.81
C LEU A 916 38.48 43.96 16.38
N ARG A 917 39.07 45.04 15.84
CA ARG A 917 38.79 46.42 16.28
C ARG A 917 37.35 46.87 15.98
N ARG A 918 36.78 46.38 14.89
CA ARG A 918 35.40 46.71 14.47
C ARG A 918 34.36 45.83 15.16
N SER A 919 34.76 44.91 16.03
CA SER A 919 33.81 44.08 16.77
C SER A 919 33.17 44.87 17.90
N GLU A 920 31.85 45.12 17.80
CA GLU A 920 31.11 45.81 18.87
C GLU A 920 31.12 44.98 20.16
N GLY A 921 31.13 43.64 20.07
CA GLY A 921 31.20 42.73 21.23
C GLY A 921 32.56 42.68 21.96
N LEU A 922 33.61 43.31 21.40
CA LEU A 922 34.95 43.36 21.99
C LEU A 922 35.40 44.78 22.36
N LYS A 923 34.63 45.81 22.01
CA LYS A 923 35.03 47.22 22.07
C LYS A 923 35.43 47.70 23.47
N GLU A 924 34.81 47.16 24.51
CA GLU A 924 35.08 47.50 25.92
C GLU A 924 36.05 46.53 26.61
N VAL A 925 36.41 45.44 25.93
CA VAL A 925 37.05 44.28 26.55
C VAL A 925 38.42 43.96 25.94
N LEU A 926 38.60 44.22 24.63
CA LEU A 926 39.86 44.03 23.93
C LEU A 926 40.52 45.38 23.63
N THR A 927 41.59 45.69 24.35
CA THR A 927 42.42 46.87 24.09
C THR A 927 43.46 46.57 23.03
N ILE A 928 43.35 47.19 21.85
CA ILE A 928 44.38 47.06 20.81
C ILE A 928 45.33 48.25 20.96
N ARG A 929 46.45 48.06 21.68
CA ARG A 929 47.42 49.12 21.97
C ARG A 929 48.06 49.69 20.69
N SER A 930 48.30 51.00 20.69
CA SER A 930 48.77 51.83 19.56
C SER A 930 50.29 51.96 19.45
N ASP A 931 51.04 51.37 20.38
CA ASP A 931 52.47 51.58 20.65
C ASP A 931 53.46 50.86 19.70
N GLY A 932 53.03 50.49 18.48
CA GLY A 932 53.92 49.86 17.50
C GLY A 932 53.50 49.93 16.02
N TRP A 933 52.62 50.87 15.64
CA TRP A 933 51.75 50.69 14.45
C TRP A 933 51.68 51.82 13.42
N ILE A 934 52.67 52.70 13.27
CA ILE A 934 52.53 53.82 12.31
C ILE A 934 52.92 53.46 10.87
N GLY A 935 53.73 52.42 10.66
CA GLY A 935 54.00 51.87 9.32
C GLY A 935 52.92 50.91 8.78
N LEU A 936 51.93 50.53 9.59
CA LEU A 936 51.00 49.42 9.27
C LEU A 936 49.51 49.69 9.53
N ARG A 937 49.10 50.93 9.86
CA ARG A 937 47.68 51.27 10.08
C ARG A 937 46.95 51.63 8.78
N ALA A 938 45.67 51.26 8.67
CA ALA A 938 44.71 51.91 7.78
C ALA A 938 44.20 53.12 8.55
N LEU A 939 44.77 54.29 8.25
CA LEU A 939 44.29 55.52 8.85
C LEU A 939 43.12 56.01 8.02
N HIS A 940 42.04 56.44 8.66
CA HIS A 940 41.05 57.30 8.01
C HIS A 940 41.41 58.77 8.27
N LYS A 941 40.99 59.69 7.40
CA LYS A 941 41.24 61.13 7.60
C LYS A 941 40.74 61.65 8.96
N ASP A 942 39.73 61.02 9.54
CA ASP A 942 39.15 61.41 10.83
C ASP A 942 40.01 60.95 12.01
N ASP A 943 40.76 59.86 11.86
CA ASP A 943 41.72 59.37 12.87
C ASP A 943 42.86 60.37 13.10
N LEU A 944 43.17 61.20 12.09
CA LEU A 944 44.22 62.20 12.17
C LEU A 944 43.97 63.22 13.28
N SER A 945 42.71 63.50 13.61
CA SER A 945 42.33 64.40 14.70
C SER A 945 42.60 63.86 16.10
N THR A 946 42.95 62.58 16.21
CA THR A 946 43.25 61.89 17.48
C THR A 946 44.74 61.59 17.63
N MET A 947 45.59 62.06 16.71
CA MET A 947 47.02 61.84 16.79
C MET A 947 47.64 62.61 17.96
N GLU A 948 48.65 62.00 18.57
CA GLU A 948 49.42 62.54 19.68
C GLU A 948 50.90 62.69 19.33
N THR A 949 51.65 63.38 20.17
CA THR A 949 53.09 63.63 19.96
C THR A 949 53.89 62.33 19.82
N GLY A 950 53.53 61.29 20.59
CA GLY A 950 54.14 59.97 20.50
C GLY A 950 53.99 59.32 19.12
N ASP A 951 52.97 59.71 18.35
CA ASP A 951 52.80 59.21 16.99
C ASP A 951 53.83 59.80 16.03
N ILE A 952 54.12 61.10 16.15
CA ILE A 952 55.17 61.71 15.32
C ILE A 952 56.54 61.14 15.70
N GLU A 953 56.78 60.94 17.00
CA GLU A 953 58.01 60.32 17.49
C GLU A 953 58.23 58.92 16.91
N ALA A 954 57.18 58.10 16.90
CA ALA A 954 57.22 56.77 16.30
C ALA A 954 57.44 56.79 14.77
N MET A 955 57.01 57.85 14.06
CA MET A 955 57.36 58.02 12.64
C MET A 955 58.85 58.26 12.42
N PHE A 956 59.47 59.11 13.25
CA PHE A 956 60.91 59.35 13.21
C PHE A 956 61.71 58.13 13.62
N GLN A 957 61.21 57.36 14.60
CA GLN A 957 61.85 56.11 15.03
C GLN A 957 61.74 55.02 13.96
N ALA A 958 60.60 54.88 13.28
CA ALA A 958 60.45 53.97 12.16
C ALA A 958 61.42 54.32 11.01
N ALA A 959 61.58 55.60 10.69
CA ALA A 959 62.57 56.04 9.69
C ALA A 959 64.03 55.84 10.18
N ALA A 960 64.27 55.88 11.50
CA ALA A 960 65.57 55.62 12.10
C ALA A 960 65.96 54.14 12.02
N GLU A 961 65.01 53.23 12.23
CA GLU A 961 65.22 51.77 12.17
C GLU A 961 65.64 51.31 10.77
N GLU A 962 65.19 51.99 9.71
CA GLU A 962 65.54 51.66 8.33
C GLU A 962 66.93 52.20 7.91
N LYS A 963 67.38 53.32 8.50
CA LYS A 963 68.66 53.98 8.15
C LYS A 963 69.77 53.83 9.20
N GLY A 964 69.47 53.23 10.35
CA GLY A 964 70.40 53.05 11.47
C GLY A 964 70.68 54.32 12.30
N GLN A 965 70.17 55.48 11.89
CA GLN A 965 70.29 56.75 12.61
C GLN A 965 69.01 57.59 12.42
N ARG A 966 68.58 58.29 13.48
CA ARG A 966 67.38 59.13 13.46
C ARG A 966 67.55 60.32 12.51
N PRO A 967 66.68 60.48 11.50
CA PRO A 967 66.77 61.61 10.57
C PRO A 967 66.24 62.90 11.20
N SER A 968 66.78 64.06 10.79
CA SER A 968 66.25 65.37 11.18
C SER A 968 64.97 65.74 10.44
N GLU A 969 64.67 65.08 9.31
CA GLU A 969 63.45 65.27 8.53
C GLU A 969 62.98 63.95 7.90
N ILE A 970 61.67 63.79 7.79
CA ILE A 970 61.02 62.65 7.14
C ILE A 970 59.98 63.11 6.12
N ILE A 971 59.67 62.25 5.15
CA ILE A 971 58.53 62.38 4.24
C ILE A 971 57.47 61.39 4.68
N TRP A 972 56.33 61.89 5.11
CA TRP A 972 55.15 61.06 5.31
C TRP A 972 54.33 60.99 4.02
N GLN A 973 54.30 59.81 3.40
CA GLN A 973 53.64 59.57 2.12
C GLN A 973 52.43 58.66 2.32
N THR A 974 51.29 58.99 1.70
CA THR A 974 50.09 58.14 1.68
C THR A 974 49.22 58.37 0.46
N LEU A 975 48.43 57.38 0.05
CA LEU A 975 47.40 57.50 -0.99
C LEU A 975 46.06 57.79 -0.33
N VAL A 976 45.46 58.95 -0.62
CA VAL A 976 44.16 59.34 -0.05
C VAL A 976 43.05 58.88 -0.99
N GLN A 977 42.19 57.98 -0.51
CA GLN A 977 41.04 57.48 -1.25
C GLN A 977 39.82 58.40 -1.07
N ALA A 978 38.85 58.27 -1.97
CA ALA A 978 37.67 59.14 -2.03
C ALA A 978 36.77 59.03 -0.78
N ASP A 979 36.78 57.87 -0.12
CA ASP A 979 36.07 57.62 1.14
C ASP A 979 36.72 58.33 2.34
N GLY A 980 37.99 58.74 2.22
CA GLY A 980 38.79 59.33 3.31
C GLY A 980 39.85 58.38 3.87
N SER A 981 39.95 57.15 3.37
CA SER A 981 40.96 56.18 3.76
C SER A 981 42.36 56.60 3.27
N LEU A 982 43.35 56.49 4.16
CA LEU A 982 44.78 56.74 3.93
C LEU A 982 45.48 55.38 3.77
N VAL A 983 45.82 55.07 2.52
CA VAL A 983 46.39 53.80 2.11
C VAL A 983 47.89 53.92 2.00
N ASN A 984 48.61 52.91 2.49
CA ASN A 984 50.08 52.86 2.56
C ASN A 984 50.70 54.12 3.19
N PRO A 985 50.31 54.52 4.41
CA PRO A 985 51.00 55.58 5.12
C PRO A 985 52.42 55.09 5.46
N SER A 986 53.43 55.79 4.97
CA SER A 986 54.83 55.42 5.15
C SER A 986 55.65 56.66 5.52
N PRO A 987 56.32 56.66 6.69
CA PRO A 987 57.37 57.63 6.99
C PRO A 987 58.66 57.18 6.27
N LEU A 988 59.18 58.04 5.41
CA LEU A 988 60.33 57.78 4.55
C LEU A 988 61.43 58.81 4.83
N ALA A 989 62.69 58.49 4.51
CA ALA A 989 63.71 59.52 4.49
C ALA A 989 63.52 60.47 3.29
N VAL A 990 63.98 61.72 3.45
CA VAL A 990 63.96 62.69 2.34
C VAL A 990 64.77 62.15 1.15
N GLY A 991 64.15 62.12 -0.03
CA GLY A 991 64.74 61.61 -1.28
C GLY A 991 64.27 60.21 -1.67
N GLU A 992 63.59 59.50 -0.77
CA GLU A 992 63.02 58.15 -1.02
C GLU A 992 61.55 58.18 -1.39
N GLU A 993 60.96 59.38 -1.54
CA GLU A 993 59.57 59.50 -1.93
C GLU A 993 59.31 58.95 -3.35
N ASN A 994 58.13 58.36 -3.52
CA ASN A 994 57.72 57.88 -4.83
C ASN A 994 57.53 59.08 -5.77
N LYS A 995 58.07 59.07 -6.99
CA LYS A 995 57.98 60.21 -7.92
C LYS A 995 56.58 60.41 -8.53
N GLY A 996 55.66 59.45 -8.39
CA GLY A 996 54.30 59.55 -8.91
C GLY A 996 53.44 60.64 -8.24
N TYR A 997 52.58 61.30 -9.03
CA TYR A 997 51.72 62.41 -8.62
C TYR A 997 50.49 62.02 -7.77
N GLY A 998 50.21 60.72 -7.63
CA GLY A 998 48.99 60.22 -6.97
C GLY A 998 49.00 60.20 -5.43
N TYR A 999 50.13 60.47 -4.78
CA TYR A 999 50.25 60.37 -3.31
C TYR A 999 50.26 61.74 -2.63
N ALA A 1000 49.59 61.85 -1.49
CA ALA A 1000 49.81 62.90 -0.52
C ALA A 1000 51.18 62.71 0.14
N LYS A 1001 52.02 63.75 0.13
CA LYS A 1001 53.36 63.75 0.70
C LYS A 1001 53.54 64.96 1.59
N LEU A 1002 53.84 64.74 2.87
CA LEU A 1002 54.12 65.78 3.85
C LEU A 1002 55.59 65.66 4.27
N ARG A 1003 56.36 66.73 4.16
CA ARG A 1003 57.71 66.82 4.73
C ARG A 1003 57.61 67.34 6.15
N ILE A 1004 58.06 66.54 7.11
CA ILE A 1004 58.00 66.83 8.54
C ILE A 1004 59.43 66.92 9.07
N SER A 1005 59.77 68.06 9.66
CA SER A 1005 61.08 68.36 10.21
C SER A 1005 61.05 68.30 11.74
N ASP A 1006 62.03 67.68 12.36
CA ASP A 1006 62.25 67.72 13.81
C ASP A 1006 62.95 69.03 14.16
N LEU A 1007 62.32 69.85 14.99
CA LEU A 1007 62.83 71.15 15.44
C LEU A 1007 63.58 71.06 16.78
N GLY A 1008 63.65 69.87 17.38
CA GLY A 1008 64.27 69.62 18.67
C GLY A 1008 63.37 69.94 19.87
N GLY A 1009 63.63 69.25 20.98
CA GLY A 1009 62.83 69.38 22.22
C GLY A 1009 61.43 68.81 22.10
N GLY A 1010 61.24 67.81 21.23
CA GLY A 1010 59.95 67.17 20.97
C GLY A 1010 59.01 68.00 20.10
N ARG A 1011 59.48 69.05 19.41
CA ARG A 1011 58.67 69.89 18.51
C ARG A 1011 58.95 69.58 17.04
N TYR A 1012 57.94 69.65 16.18
CA TYR A 1012 58.03 69.30 14.76
C TYR A 1012 57.36 70.36 13.88
N ALA A 1013 57.71 70.38 12.59
CA ALA A 1013 57.04 71.22 11.61
C ALA A 1013 56.77 70.53 10.27
N VAL A 1014 55.56 70.69 9.75
CA VAL A 1014 55.26 70.39 8.34
C VAL A 1014 55.76 71.54 7.48
N THR A 1015 56.86 71.31 6.78
CA THR A 1015 57.56 72.32 5.98
C THR A 1015 57.14 72.31 4.51
N LYS A 1016 56.58 71.20 4.00
CA LYS A 1016 56.06 71.11 2.63
C LYS A 1016 54.97 70.04 2.52
N ALA A 1017 53.92 70.30 1.73
CA ALA A 1017 52.90 69.30 1.41
C ALA A 1017 52.61 69.29 -0.10
N ARG A 1018 52.47 68.13 -0.74
CA ARG A 1018 52.18 68.01 -2.17
C ARG A 1018 51.42 66.72 -2.53
N GLY A 1019 50.68 66.75 -3.64
CA GLY A 1019 50.01 65.59 -4.24
C GLY A 1019 48.58 65.33 -3.74
N THR A 1020 47.87 64.41 -4.41
CA THR A 1020 46.42 64.20 -4.25
C THR A 1020 46.03 63.89 -2.81
N GLY A 1021 45.19 64.73 -2.23
CA GLY A 1021 44.67 64.57 -0.87
C GLY A 1021 45.56 65.09 0.26
N ALA A 1022 46.74 65.66 -0.02
CA ALA A 1022 47.61 66.19 1.04
C ALA A 1022 46.96 67.31 1.86
N LYS A 1023 46.01 68.08 1.28
CA LYS A 1023 45.22 69.09 1.99
C LYS A 1023 44.40 68.46 3.11
N ASN A 1024 43.73 67.34 2.83
CA ASN A 1024 42.89 66.65 3.80
C ASN A 1024 43.72 66.09 4.96
N VAL A 1025 44.93 65.61 4.66
CA VAL A 1025 45.87 65.12 5.68
C VAL A 1025 46.36 66.27 6.56
N VAL A 1026 46.76 67.39 5.97
CA VAL A 1026 47.21 68.58 6.72
C VAL A 1026 46.07 69.18 7.57
N GLU A 1027 44.84 69.22 7.06
CA GLU A 1027 43.68 69.71 7.82
C GLU A 1027 43.30 68.77 8.97
N GLY A 1028 43.43 67.45 8.79
CA GLY A 1028 43.26 66.47 9.86
C GLY A 1028 44.26 66.66 10.99
N LEU A 1029 45.55 66.86 10.64
CA LEU A 1029 46.61 67.13 11.63
C LEU A 1029 46.40 68.46 12.38
N ARG A 1030 45.86 69.50 11.71
CA ARG A 1030 45.52 70.77 12.39
C ARG A 1030 44.43 70.62 13.45
N ARG A 1031 43.53 69.65 13.27
CA ARG A 1031 42.44 69.37 14.20
C ARG A 1031 42.86 68.47 15.36
N ALA A 1032 44.09 67.93 15.32
CA ALA A 1032 44.60 67.07 16.38
C ALA A 1032 44.95 67.88 17.63
N GLU A 1033 44.07 67.84 18.64
CA GLU A 1033 44.29 68.54 19.90
C GLU A 1033 45.62 68.14 20.56
N GLY A 1034 45.98 66.85 20.50
CA GLY A 1034 47.23 66.29 21.04
C GLY A 1034 48.53 66.72 20.32
N LEU A 1035 48.43 67.50 19.23
CA LEU A 1035 49.57 67.99 18.45
C LEU A 1035 49.66 69.52 18.35
N LYS A 1036 48.67 70.28 18.82
CA LYS A 1036 48.58 71.73 18.61
C LYS A 1036 49.77 72.54 19.14
N GLU A 1037 50.35 72.12 20.26
CA GLU A 1037 51.50 72.80 20.88
C GLU A 1037 52.85 72.31 20.33
N VAL A 1038 52.83 71.27 19.50
CA VAL A 1038 54.00 70.44 19.19
C VAL A 1038 54.28 70.37 17.69
N LEU A 1039 53.27 70.53 16.83
CA LEU A 1039 53.40 70.50 15.37
C LEU A 1039 52.99 71.84 14.73
N THR A 1040 53.91 72.48 14.01
CA THR A 1040 53.65 73.74 13.26
C THR A 1040 53.52 73.51 11.74
N ILE A 1041 52.59 74.17 11.03
CA ILE A 1041 52.38 73.99 9.56
C ILE A 1041 52.62 75.31 8.79
N ARG A 1042 53.55 75.34 7.82
CA ARG A 1042 53.94 76.54 7.02
C ARG A 1042 53.10 76.74 5.73
N ALA A 1043 53.02 77.97 5.20
CA ALA A 1043 51.98 78.42 4.24
C ALA A 1043 52.27 78.22 2.74
N ASP A 1044 53.50 77.93 2.35
CA ASP A 1044 54.09 78.05 1.01
C ASP A 1044 53.90 76.84 0.05
N GLY A 1045 52.89 75.98 0.26
CA GLY A 1045 52.79 74.65 -0.40
C GLY A 1045 51.48 74.28 -1.15
N TRP A 1046 50.76 75.21 -1.81
CA TRP A 1046 49.34 74.96 -2.20
C TRP A 1046 49.00 74.45 -3.63
N ILE A 1047 49.88 74.48 -4.64
CA ILE A 1047 49.45 74.30 -6.07
C ILE A 1047 49.09 72.85 -6.48
N GLY A 1048 49.44 71.82 -5.70
CA GLY A 1048 49.17 70.41 -6.05
C GLY A 1048 47.86 69.80 -5.55
N LEU A 1049 46.82 70.60 -5.24
CA LEU A 1049 45.75 70.20 -4.29
C LEU A 1049 44.28 70.27 -4.75
N ARG A 1050 43.92 70.46 -6.02
CA ARG A 1050 42.48 70.49 -6.43
C ARG A 1050 42.11 69.37 -7.40
N ALA A 1051 41.05 68.63 -7.07
CA ALA A 1051 40.32 67.78 -8.02
C ALA A 1051 39.45 68.68 -8.90
N LEU A 1052 39.75 68.75 -10.20
CA LEU A 1052 39.10 69.69 -11.12
C LEU A 1052 37.75 69.15 -11.61
N ARG A 1053 36.71 69.98 -11.56
CA ARG A 1053 35.45 69.81 -12.30
C ARG A 1053 35.40 70.77 -13.49
N THR A 1054 34.51 70.51 -14.45
CA THR A 1054 34.30 71.40 -15.60
C THR A 1054 33.97 72.83 -15.21
N ASP A 1055 33.27 73.02 -14.09
CA ASP A 1055 32.87 74.35 -13.61
C ASP A 1055 34.05 75.12 -12.99
N ASP A 1056 35.02 74.40 -12.43
CA ASP A 1056 36.23 74.99 -11.83
C ASP A 1056 37.15 75.61 -12.89
N LEU A 1057 36.99 75.22 -14.16
CA LEU A 1057 37.72 75.81 -15.30
C LEU A 1057 37.38 77.29 -15.52
N SER A 1058 36.24 77.75 -15.01
CA SER A 1058 35.86 79.16 -15.02
C SER A 1058 36.69 80.01 -14.03
N THR A 1059 37.41 79.37 -13.10
CA THR A 1059 38.23 80.02 -12.06
C THR A 1059 39.73 79.82 -12.26
N MET A 1060 40.14 79.28 -13.41
CA MET A 1060 41.56 79.15 -13.73
C MET A 1060 42.21 80.51 -13.92
N GLU A 1061 43.44 80.62 -13.46
CA GLU A 1061 44.28 81.82 -13.58
C GLU A 1061 45.39 81.61 -14.62
N PRO A 1062 46.00 82.69 -15.15
CA PRO A 1062 47.06 82.57 -16.17
C PRO A 1062 48.26 81.73 -15.68
N SER A 1063 48.59 81.81 -14.40
CA SER A 1063 49.66 81.04 -13.76
C SER A 1063 49.42 79.53 -13.79
N ASP A 1064 48.17 79.09 -13.86
CA ASP A 1064 47.84 77.67 -13.91
C ASP A 1064 48.21 77.07 -15.28
N ILE A 1065 48.01 77.83 -16.37
CA ILE A 1065 48.45 77.42 -17.71
C ILE A 1065 49.98 77.43 -17.78
N GLU A 1066 50.62 78.44 -17.18
CA GLU A 1066 52.08 78.53 -17.11
C GLU A 1066 52.70 77.32 -16.38
N ALA A 1067 52.10 76.92 -15.25
CA ALA A 1067 52.52 75.73 -14.51
C ALA A 1067 52.42 74.44 -15.35
N MET A 1068 51.45 74.35 -16.27
CA MET A 1068 51.34 73.20 -17.18
C MET A 1068 52.52 73.14 -18.16
N PHE A 1069 52.89 74.27 -18.78
CA PHE A 1069 54.05 74.32 -19.66
C PHE A 1069 55.35 74.03 -18.92
N GLN A 1070 55.48 74.52 -17.69
CA GLN A 1070 56.65 74.27 -16.85
C GLN A 1070 56.77 72.80 -16.44
N THR A 1071 55.65 72.15 -16.13
CA THR A 1071 55.62 70.71 -15.85
C THR A 1071 56.14 69.90 -17.05
N VAL A 1072 55.68 70.22 -18.27
CA VAL A 1072 56.19 69.53 -19.47
C VAL A 1072 57.66 69.89 -19.75
N ALA A 1073 58.07 71.13 -19.46
CA ALA A 1073 59.46 71.57 -19.60
C ALA A 1073 60.41 70.80 -18.68
N GLU A 1074 60.00 70.59 -17.42
CA GLU A 1074 60.75 69.80 -16.44
C GLU A 1074 60.86 68.33 -16.86
N GLU A 1075 59.80 67.76 -17.44
CA GLU A 1075 59.80 66.38 -17.90
C GLU A 1075 60.57 66.14 -19.21
N LYS A 1076 60.58 67.13 -20.11
CA LYS A 1076 61.27 67.03 -21.42
C LYS A 1076 62.62 67.72 -21.46
N GLY A 1077 63.01 68.41 -20.40
CA GLY A 1077 64.26 69.18 -20.28
C GLY A 1077 64.30 70.48 -21.07
N GLN A 1078 63.30 70.76 -21.91
CA GLN A 1078 63.16 72.01 -22.66
C GLN A 1078 61.69 72.46 -22.70
N ARG A 1079 61.45 73.76 -22.62
CA ARG A 1079 60.09 74.31 -22.67
C ARG A 1079 59.51 74.16 -24.08
N PRO A 1080 58.38 73.45 -24.26
CA PRO A 1080 57.74 73.33 -25.56
C PRO A 1080 56.96 74.60 -25.91
N SER A 1081 56.88 74.93 -27.20
CA SER A 1081 56.02 76.01 -27.69
C SER A 1081 54.54 75.63 -27.71
N GLU A 1082 54.23 74.32 -27.67
CA GLU A 1082 52.87 73.79 -27.64
C GLU A 1082 52.79 72.54 -26.76
N ILE A 1083 51.66 72.40 -26.05
CA ILE A 1083 51.34 71.23 -25.24
C ILE A 1083 49.96 70.66 -25.62
N ILE A 1084 49.73 69.40 -25.30
CA ILE A 1084 48.43 68.75 -25.33
C ILE A 1084 47.98 68.54 -23.89
N TRP A 1085 46.92 69.23 -23.49
CA TRP A 1085 46.25 68.96 -22.23
C TRP A 1085 45.18 67.90 -22.43
N GLN A 1086 45.37 66.72 -21.81
CA GLN A 1086 44.43 65.61 -21.90
C GLN A 1086 43.77 65.31 -20.55
N MET A 1087 42.51 64.88 -20.58
CA MET A 1087 41.77 64.42 -19.41
C MET A 1087 40.58 63.55 -19.82
N GLN A 1088 40.06 62.76 -18.89
CA GLN A 1088 38.82 62.02 -19.06
C GLN A 1088 37.67 62.81 -18.43
N VAL A 1089 36.61 63.06 -19.21
CA VAL A 1089 35.43 63.78 -18.72
C VAL A 1089 34.35 62.78 -18.35
N HIS A 1090 33.98 62.75 -17.08
CA HIS A 1090 32.90 61.91 -16.60
C HIS A 1090 31.53 62.60 -16.77
N ALA A 1091 30.46 61.80 -16.73
CA ALA A 1091 29.09 62.27 -16.92
C ALA A 1091 28.68 63.33 -15.88
N ASP A 1092 29.27 63.29 -14.69
CA ASP A 1092 29.04 64.22 -13.57
C ASP A 1092 29.85 65.52 -13.65
N GLY A 1093 30.61 65.74 -14.73
CA GLY A 1093 31.44 66.93 -14.92
C GLY A 1093 32.79 66.88 -14.23
N SER A 1094 33.16 65.77 -13.58
CA SER A 1094 34.51 65.61 -13.02
C SER A 1094 35.57 65.39 -14.12
N LEU A 1095 36.72 66.04 -13.96
CA LEU A 1095 37.87 65.93 -14.85
C LEU A 1095 38.90 65.01 -14.21
N VAL A 1096 39.00 63.81 -14.75
CA VAL A 1096 39.84 62.73 -14.21
C VAL A 1096 41.13 62.64 -15.02
N ASN A 1097 42.26 62.55 -14.32
CA ASN A 1097 43.61 62.49 -14.88
C ASN A 1097 43.96 63.65 -15.83
N PRO A 1098 43.81 64.93 -15.42
CA PRO A 1098 44.30 66.06 -16.21
C PRO A 1098 45.83 66.01 -16.28
N SER A 1099 46.37 65.96 -17.49
CA SER A 1099 47.82 65.90 -17.72
C SER A 1099 48.22 66.73 -18.93
N PRO A 1100 49.17 67.66 -18.79
CA PRO A 1100 49.80 68.31 -19.93
C PRO A 1100 50.86 67.37 -20.52
N LEU A 1101 50.94 67.31 -21.85
CA LEU A 1101 51.86 66.46 -22.61
C LEU A 1101 52.54 67.25 -23.72
N ALA A 1102 53.68 66.78 -24.22
CA ALA A 1102 54.32 67.38 -25.38
C ALA A 1102 53.57 67.03 -26.69
N VAL A 1103 53.48 67.98 -27.63
CA VAL A 1103 52.87 67.72 -28.95
C VAL A 1103 53.67 66.65 -29.70
N GLY A 1104 53.01 65.52 -30.00
CA GLY A 1104 53.62 64.38 -30.69
C GLY A 1104 53.52 63.05 -29.92
N GLU A 1105 53.23 63.11 -28.62
CA GLU A 1105 53.00 61.91 -27.81
C GLU A 1105 51.66 61.26 -28.17
N LYS A 1106 51.72 60.15 -28.93
CA LYS A 1106 50.54 59.41 -29.42
C LYS A 1106 49.89 58.61 -28.28
N ASN A 1107 49.01 59.24 -27.51
CA ASN A 1107 47.97 58.48 -26.82
C ASN A 1107 46.73 58.38 -27.74
N GLN A 1108 46.47 57.22 -28.33
CA GLN A 1108 45.38 56.99 -29.29
C GLN A 1108 44.01 56.74 -28.64
N ALA A 1109 43.92 56.75 -27.31
CA ALA A 1109 42.68 56.55 -26.57
C ALA A 1109 41.62 57.60 -26.98
N ARG A 1110 40.54 57.14 -27.63
CA ARG A 1110 39.45 57.98 -28.18
C ARG A 1110 38.57 58.60 -27.08
N ASN A 1111 38.59 58.02 -25.88
CA ASN A 1111 37.79 58.34 -24.71
C ASN A 1111 38.32 59.50 -23.85
N TYR A 1112 39.40 60.16 -24.26
CA TYR A 1112 39.94 61.35 -23.58
C TYR A 1112 39.59 62.62 -24.35
N ALA A 1113 39.25 63.68 -23.62
CA ALA A 1113 39.22 65.03 -24.14
C ALA A 1113 40.65 65.58 -24.23
N LYS A 1114 40.99 66.20 -25.35
CA LYS A 1114 42.34 66.72 -25.61
C LYS A 1114 42.25 68.14 -26.16
N LEU A 1115 43.04 69.04 -25.60
CA LEU A 1115 43.18 70.43 -26.04
C LEU A 1115 44.65 70.67 -26.38
N ARG A 1116 44.94 71.12 -27.59
CA ARG A 1116 46.26 71.64 -27.95
C ARG A 1116 46.31 73.11 -27.58
N ILE A 1117 47.26 73.46 -26.73
CA ILE A 1117 47.47 74.80 -26.22
C ILE A 1117 48.86 75.25 -26.67
N SER A 1118 48.92 76.37 -27.37
CA SER A 1118 50.13 76.99 -27.90
C SER A 1118 50.49 78.21 -27.06
N ASP A 1119 51.77 78.37 -26.72
CA ASP A 1119 52.30 79.57 -26.07
C ASP A 1119 52.56 80.64 -27.16
N LEU A 1120 51.87 81.78 -27.05
CA LEU A 1120 52.02 82.92 -27.97
C LEU A 1120 53.08 83.92 -27.51
N GLY A 1121 53.67 83.70 -26.32
CA GLY A 1121 54.64 84.58 -25.69
C GLY A 1121 54.00 85.68 -24.84
N GLY A 1122 54.74 86.14 -23.82
CA GLY A 1122 54.30 87.23 -22.93
C GLY A 1122 53.14 86.87 -22.01
N GLY A 1123 53.01 85.58 -21.63
CA GLY A 1123 51.92 85.09 -20.78
C GLY A 1123 50.58 84.94 -21.51
N ARG A 1124 50.59 84.91 -22.85
CA ARG A 1124 49.40 84.70 -23.68
C ARG A 1124 49.46 83.34 -24.35
N TYR A 1125 48.33 82.65 -24.39
CA TYR A 1125 48.20 81.28 -24.89
C TYR A 1125 47.03 81.18 -25.87
N ALA A 1126 47.05 80.16 -26.72
CA ALA A 1126 45.93 79.85 -27.59
C ALA A 1126 45.56 78.38 -27.58
N VAL A 1127 44.27 78.06 -27.44
CA VAL A 1127 43.77 76.73 -27.76
C VAL A 1127 43.61 76.66 -29.27
N THR A 1128 44.51 75.93 -29.94
CA THR A 1128 44.57 75.85 -31.41
C THR A 1128 43.84 74.63 -31.96
N LYS A 1129 43.55 73.62 -31.12
CA LYS A 1129 42.77 72.45 -31.51
C LYS A 1129 42.16 71.75 -30.30
N ALA A 1130 40.95 71.22 -30.42
CA ALA A 1130 40.41 70.30 -29.42
C ALA A 1130 39.73 69.09 -30.08
N TRP A 1131 39.89 67.89 -29.49
CA TRP A 1131 39.33 66.65 -30.01
C TRP A 1131 39.16 65.58 -28.92
N GLY A 1132 38.32 64.57 -29.20
CA GLY A 1132 38.05 63.44 -28.31
C GLY A 1132 36.83 63.64 -27.39
N THR A 1133 36.43 62.57 -26.69
CA THR A 1133 35.17 62.53 -25.93
C THR A 1133 35.17 63.54 -24.77
N GLY A 1134 34.24 64.50 -24.79
CA GLY A 1134 34.10 65.54 -23.76
C GLY A 1134 34.87 66.84 -24.04
N ALA A 1135 35.68 66.91 -25.10
CA ALA A 1135 36.46 68.11 -25.45
C ALA A 1135 35.59 69.34 -25.73
N THR A 1136 34.42 69.16 -26.33
CA THR A 1136 33.47 70.26 -26.60
C THR A 1136 32.92 70.88 -25.32
N LYS A 1137 32.72 70.07 -24.26
CA LYS A 1137 32.25 70.56 -22.95
C LYS A 1137 33.34 71.36 -22.24
N ILE A 1138 34.59 70.89 -22.28
CA ILE A 1138 35.74 71.63 -21.72
C ILE A 1138 35.97 72.95 -22.47
N LEU A 1139 35.91 72.93 -23.81
CA LEU A 1139 36.00 74.15 -24.61
C LEU A 1139 34.90 75.15 -24.27
N ALA A 1140 33.67 74.69 -24.09
CA ALA A 1140 32.56 75.57 -23.71
C ALA A 1140 32.81 76.24 -22.35
N ALA A 1141 33.27 75.47 -21.35
CA ALA A 1141 33.61 75.99 -20.02
C ALA A 1141 34.78 77.00 -20.05
N LEU A 1142 35.83 76.73 -20.85
CA LEU A 1142 36.95 77.66 -21.01
C LEU A 1142 36.55 78.93 -21.77
N LYS A 1143 35.66 78.84 -22.77
CA LYS A 1143 35.13 80.01 -23.50
C LYS A 1143 34.31 80.94 -22.60
N SER A 1144 33.69 80.41 -21.54
CA SER A 1144 33.00 81.19 -20.52
C SER A 1144 33.93 81.71 -19.40
N SER A 1145 35.21 81.32 -19.38
CA SER A 1145 36.15 81.74 -18.34
C SER A 1145 36.67 83.18 -18.56
N PRO A 1146 37.04 83.90 -17.48
CA PRO A 1146 37.69 85.20 -17.58
C PRO A 1146 39.00 85.18 -18.39
N LEU A 1147 39.68 84.02 -18.49
CA LEU A 1147 40.89 83.89 -19.30
C LEU A 1147 40.65 84.08 -20.80
N ALA A 1148 39.43 83.76 -21.28
CA ALA A 1148 39.08 83.81 -22.69
C ALA A 1148 38.09 84.94 -23.05
N GLN A 1149 37.63 85.72 -22.07
CA GLN A 1149 36.64 86.78 -22.23
C GLN A 1149 37.21 88.15 -21.86
N GLY A 1150 36.82 89.19 -22.60
CA GLY A 1150 37.25 90.57 -22.35
C GLY A 1150 38.51 91.01 -23.12
N PRO A 1151 38.82 92.32 -23.12
CA PRO A 1151 39.90 92.89 -23.92
C PRO A 1151 41.32 92.48 -23.46
N GLU A 1152 41.48 91.99 -22.23
CA GLU A 1152 42.75 91.51 -21.67
C GLU A 1152 42.87 89.97 -21.67
N ALA A 1153 42.00 89.27 -22.41
CA ALA A 1153 42.00 87.81 -22.45
C ALA A 1153 43.38 87.24 -22.84
N VAL A 1154 43.95 86.47 -21.92
CA VAL A 1154 45.26 85.82 -22.07
C VAL A 1154 45.17 84.44 -22.72
N LEU A 1155 43.98 83.84 -22.83
CA LEU A 1155 43.74 82.57 -23.51
C LEU A 1155 42.81 82.76 -24.71
N ARG A 1156 43.37 82.69 -25.92
CA ARG A 1156 42.57 82.79 -27.16
C ARG A 1156 42.11 81.41 -27.62
N ILE A 1157 40.81 81.23 -27.87
CA ILE A 1157 40.28 79.96 -28.39
C ILE A 1157 39.99 80.14 -29.88
N GLN A 1158 40.81 79.52 -30.74
CA GLN A 1158 40.75 79.65 -32.20
C GLN A 1158 39.81 78.64 -32.86
#